data_AF-A0A7J4SCA1-F1
#
_entry.id   AF-A0A7J4SCA1-F1
#
_cell.length_a   1.000
_cell.length_b   1.000
_cell.length_c   1.000
_cell.angle_alpha   90.00
_cell.angle_beta   90.00
_cell.angle_gamma   90.00
#
_symmetry.space_group_name_H-M   'P 1'
#
loop_
_entity.id
_entity.type
_entity.pdbx_description
1 polymer ?
#
loop_
_entity_poly.entity_id
_entity_poly.type
_entity_poly.pdbx_seq_one_letter_code
_entity_poly.pdbx_strand_id
1 'polypeptide(L)'
;MAGGDRNAHHRQKVLILLAALLLTMHIFVPFAAASGGMNSCDGGFCDDYNSDHDMTQNQKDWINATYDFKLVDTNTIELSIVWAIHEFDRSKLDFNSLVNNELQNDGIESDDGAPADLLRHYLDEDFGQNTQTIGERLLYEFDSGVETALAAIGVVENQTSGYADEINQGGQIHECSSDSATDSVYGAENAAINNAFQPPICLSSTLELNLIDTDFSIGSTGSLDLEKAFKGMLIMGAEIETDFTLLTTPGSIGYYTFSPPDYANITQVGGGGNLGAIGGTDYAVGQWEVNLLDAVSSDDVETPISVKLEHRNGSDNTNTVFIPDDAKAIDLSVTLDLRDESAASIDFVAGISHLDDELMDDWGVSLLNISDSATLPLVTSDGIRLAYHNGIVPLDAFTDAFPINDIAAGISDAVGSQGLITMNDIYWVNDALSDGLGTAGGLNYVHGTDCTEDNPFSYDLHYCLQGPTAMSNQYPVFLRSTSQPFSASLVQILKDNFGTGDLAEYVDVIQESDLRDLFNSGISIETVLPGDFLDSVIPDSLPPSELTLEIILPNWVKTIDGGDRLTFEKSLSATEDVEISLAGTDPYDWRTNIMDDDANIICTTIQRTCITSTMELDVSAFRINEWSQSVSLDFALDAEVSIYRVLIPLDEIDQGDTTRVNFEAAPVDLLRLGLDLASRLAEPKTFDDIGNICADDQDYSVCETNLSLLFTPEGLTDFSVDIGEMITDYIHQSGADIPNQEDSPFGRVDLSGFQIKTKVDGLGGLDQDIGDDDPITLSVKIPEVEFKLDLDGNMGELLEGNTSSLELNFFANAFRGLVVNPLVSAAELLGSSLSNSVVSGSGITYPSPEAESTSISFSG
;
A
#
# COMPACT_ATOMS: atom_id res chain seq x y z
N MET A 1 -128.43 -50.19 56.75
CA MET A 1 -128.92 -49.45 57.93
C MET A 1 -128.15 -48.14 58.01
N ALA A 2 -128.85 -47.08 58.37
CA ALA A 2 -128.54 -45.67 58.14
C ALA A 2 -127.26 -45.11 58.79
N GLY A 3 -126.75 -44.00 58.23
CA GLY A 3 -125.98 -43.00 59.00
C GLY A 3 -124.94 -42.18 58.21
N GLY A 4 -125.32 -40.94 57.85
CA GLY A 4 -124.53 -39.70 57.63
C GLY A 4 -123.13 -39.79 57.00
N ASP A 5 -122.81 -39.18 55.85
CA ASP A 5 -123.06 -37.80 55.39
C ASP A 5 -122.56 -36.70 56.36
N ARG A 6 -121.35 -36.17 56.09
CA ARG A 6 -120.88 -34.77 56.35
C ARG A 6 -119.36 -34.54 56.47
N ASN A 7 -118.49 -35.54 56.38
CA ASN A 7 -117.02 -35.31 56.52
C ASN A 7 -116.20 -35.28 55.20
N ALA A 8 -116.79 -35.55 54.04
CA ALA A 8 -116.06 -35.52 52.76
C ALA A 8 -116.01 -34.12 52.11
N HIS A 9 -117.02 -33.26 52.32
CA HIS A 9 -117.10 -31.96 51.65
C HIS A 9 -116.20 -30.87 52.26
N HIS A 10 -115.68 -31.04 53.48
CA HIS A 10 -114.78 -30.05 54.09
C HIS A 10 -113.32 -30.27 53.67
N ARG A 11 -112.89 -31.52 53.48
CA ARG A 11 -111.52 -31.88 53.05
C ARG A 11 -111.26 -31.49 51.59
N GLN A 12 -112.28 -31.54 50.75
CA GLN A 12 -112.18 -31.18 49.32
C GLN A 12 -112.14 -29.66 49.09
N LYS A 13 -112.81 -28.85 49.94
CA LYS A 13 -112.72 -27.38 49.87
C LYS A 13 -111.40 -26.84 50.40
N VAL A 14 -110.80 -27.48 51.41
CA VAL A 14 -109.47 -27.09 51.92
C VAL A 14 -108.36 -27.45 50.93
N LEU A 15 -108.42 -28.61 50.25
CA LEU A 15 -107.44 -28.95 49.21
C LEU A 15 -107.54 -28.05 47.96
N ILE A 16 -108.74 -27.64 47.56
CA ILE A 16 -108.94 -26.73 46.41
C ILE A 16 -108.50 -25.31 46.77
N LEU A 17 -108.71 -24.85 48.02
CA LEU A 17 -108.17 -23.57 48.48
C LEU A 17 -106.65 -23.60 48.63
N LEU A 18 -106.05 -24.70 49.10
CA LEU A 18 -104.59 -24.83 49.21
C LEU A 18 -103.91 -24.95 47.83
N ALA A 19 -104.54 -25.68 46.90
CA ALA A 19 -104.06 -25.80 45.51
C ALA A 19 -104.25 -24.50 44.73
N ALA A 20 -105.33 -23.74 44.98
CA ALA A 20 -105.50 -22.40 44.42
C ALA A 20 -104.49 -21.41 45.02
N LEU A 21 -104.19 -21.47 46.33
CA LEU A 21 -103.20 -20.61 46.98
C LEU A 21 -101.77 -20.91 46.49
N LEU A 22 -101.43 -22.19 46.27
CA LEU A 22 -100.15 -22.63 45.69
C LEU A 22 -100.02 -22.29 44.20
N LEU A 23 -101.11 -22.38 43.41
CA LEU A 23 -101.08 -21.97 42.00
C LEU A 23 -101.08 -20.45 41.81
N THR A 24 -101.67 -19.67 42.71
CA THR A 24 -101.65 -18.20 42.62
C THR A 24 -100.38 -17.56 43.18
N MET A 25 -99.56 -18.31 43.94
CA MET A 25 -98.27 -17.82 44.43
C MET A 25 -97.20 -17.71 43.34
N HIS A 26 -97.46 -18.25 42.14
CA HIS A 26 -96.57 -18.13 40.97
C HIS A 26 -97.01 -17.03 39.98
N ILE A 27 -98.03 -16.22 40.30
CA ILE A 27 -98.58 -15.19 39.39
C ILE A 27 -98.36 -13.76 39.96
N PHE A 28 -97.72 -13.62 41.12
CA PHE A 28 -97.31 -12.34 41.70
C PHE A 28 -95.86 -12.32 42.23
N VAL A 29 -95.00 -13.16 41.66
CA VAL A 29 -93.57 -12.85 41.64
C VAL A 29 -93.36 -12.19 40.28
N PRO A 30 -92.89 -10.93 40.19
CA PRO A 30 -92.28 -10.52 38.93
C PRO A 30 -91.25 -11.60 38.59
N PHE A 31 -91.23 -12.10 37.36
CA PHE A 31 -89.96 -12.60 36.85
C PHE A 31 -89.04 -11.36 36.82
N ALA A 32 -88.48 -11.01 37.96
CA ALA A 32 -87.14 -10.47 37.96
C ALA A 32 -86.33 -11.62 37.36
N ALA A 33 -85.88 -11.44 36.12
CA ALA A 33 -84.55 -11.94 35.82
C ALA A 33 -83.69 -11.52 37.02
N ALA A 34 -83.02 -12.46 37.67
CA ALA A 34 -82.07 -12.09 38.68
C ALA A 34 -81.03 -11.23 37.96
N SER A 35 -81.15 -9.91 38.10
CA SER A 35 -80.02 -8.99 37.96
C SER A 35 -79.07 -9.39 39.08
N GLY A 36 -78.19 -10.35 38.80
CA GLY A 36 -76.98 -10.55 39.59
C GLY A 36 -75.89 -9.70 38.95
N GLY A 37 -74.96 -9.20 39.77
CA GLY A 37 -73.94 -8.28 39.32
C GLY A 37 -73.96 -6.91 39.99
N MET A 38 -73.04 -6.07 39.52
CA MET A 38 -72.98 -4.64 39.82
C MET A 38 -74.32 -3.92 39.55
N ASN A 39 -74.83 -3.20 40.55
CA ASN A 39 -76.01 -2.33 40.44
C ASN A 39 -75.80 -1.17 39.45
N SER A 40 -74.55 -0.76 39.26
CA SER A 40 -74.12 0.28 38.32
C SER A 40 -74.34 -0.08 36.84
N CYS A 41 -74.64 -1.34 36.52
CA CYS A 41 -75.03 -1.78 35.18
C CYS A 41 -76.55 -1.68 34.90
N ASP A 42 -77.33 -0.94 35.70
CA ASP A 42 -78.77 -0.65 35.52
C ASP A 42 -79.64 -1.87 35.13
N GLY A 43 -79.35 -3.04 35.72
CA GLY A 43 -80.06 -4.29 35.45
C GLY A 43 -79.54 -5.11 34.26
N GLY A 44 -78.40 -4.74 33.70
CA GLY A 44 -77.59 -5.52 32.76
C GLY A 44 -76.89 -6.73 33.39
N PHE A 45 -76.17 -7.50 32.56
CA PHE A 45 -75.44 -8.70 32.97
C PHE A 45 -73.98 -8.35 33.23
N CYS A 46 -73.68 -7.80 34.39
CA CYS A 46 -72.31 -7.58 34.83
C CYS A 46 -71.94 -8.55 35.95
N ASP A 47 -70.67 -8.88 36.09
CA ASP A 47 -70.10 -9.56 37.24
C ASP A 47 -70.11 -8.68 38.49
N ASP A 48 -69.94 -9.30 39.65
CA ASP A 48 -69.84 -8.59 40.92
C ASP A 48 -68.45 -7.96 41.05
N TYR A 49 -68.40 -6.68 41.43
CA TYR A 49 -67.15 -6.02 41.79
C TYR A 49 -66.58 -6.63 43.08
N ASN A 50 -65.28 -6.91 43.05
CA ASN A 50 -64.53 -7.36 44.21
C ASN A 50 -63.15 -6.69 44.20
N SER A 51 -62.89 -5.84 45.20
CA SER A 51 -61.60 -5.15 45.35
C SER A 51 -60.42 -6.13 45.49
N ASP A 52 -60.63 -7.35 45.99
CA ASP A 52 -59.55 -8.35 46.07
C ASP A 52 -59.08 -8.85 44.68
N HIS A 53 -59.85 -8.58 43.61
CA HIS A 53 -59.48 -8.91 42.22
C HIS A 53 -58.77 -7.76 41.51
N ASP A 54 -58.78 -6.56 42.08
CA ASP A 54 -58.12 -5.38 41.57
C ASP A 54 -56.60 -5.48 41.82
N MET A 55 -55.80 -5.41 40.76
CA MET A 55 -54.34 -5.44 40.83
C MET A 55 -53.71 -4.04 40.86
N THR A 56 -54.53 -3.00 40.96
CA THR A 56 -54.16 -1.59 40.87
C THR A 56 -54.87 -0.74 41.94
N GLN A 57 -54.99 -1.26 43.17
CA GLN A 57 -55.79 -0.69 44.26
C GLN A 57 -55.54 0.80 44.62
N ASN A 58 -54.44 1.40 44.14
CA ASN A 58 -54.10 2.81 44.38
C ASN A 58 -54.12 3.66 43.09
N GLN A 59 -54.58 3.11 41.97
CA GLN A 59 -54.59 3.71 40.65
C GLN A 59 -55.97 3.53 40.02
N LYS A 60 -56.33 4.41 39.08
CA LYS A 60 -57.63 4.41 38.40
C LYS A 60 -57.63 3.68 37.07
N ASP A 61 -56.44 3.34 36.61
CA ASP A 61 -56.19 2.68 35.35
C ASP A 61 -55.56 1.31 35.68
N TRP A 62 -56.02 0.26 35.01
CA TRP A 62 -55.37 -1.05 34.95
C TRP A 62 -55.23 -1.43 33.48
N ILE A 63 -54.03 -1.21 32.95
CA ILE A 63 -53.74 -1.42 31.53
C ILE A 63 -52.52 -2.34 31.38
N ASN A 64 -52.69 -3.45 30.67
CA ASN A 64 -51.56 -4.23 30.21
C ASN A 64 -51.30 -3.92 28.74
N ALA A 65 -50.17 -3.28 28.44
CA ALA A 65 -49.86 -2.76 27.11
C ALA A 65 -48.68 -3.50 26.46
N THR A 66 -48.76 -3.70 25.15
CA THR A 66 -47.66 -4.20 24.32
C THR A 66 -47.30 -3.14 23.29
N TYR A 67 -46.01 -2.86 23.14
CA TYR A 67 -45.45 -1.91 22.18
C TYR A 67 -44.39 -2.63 21.35
N ASP A 68 -44.59 -2.71 20.04
CA ASP A 68 -43.65 -3.31 19.10
C ASP A 68 -43.10 -2.23 18.16
N PHE A 69 -41.88 -1.78 18.44
CA PHE A 69 -41.13 -0.83 17.62
C PHE A 69 -40.32 -1.58 16.59
N LYS A 70 -40.45 -1.18 15.32
CA LYS A 70 -39.63 -1.69 14.22
C LYS A 70 -38.98 -0.52 13.51
N LEU A 71 -37.66 -0.41 13.65
CA LEU A 71 -36.88 0.56 12.91
C LEU A 71 -36.85 0.16 11.43
N VAL A 72 -37.34 1.02 10.55
CA VAL A 72 -37.39 0.76 9.10
C VAL A 72 -36.14 1.31 8.42
N ASP A 73 -35.80 2.55 8.73
CA ASP A 73 -34.62 3.28 8.29
C ASP A 73 -34.22 4.28 9.38
N THR A 74 -33.16 5.08 9.19
CA THR A 74 -32.69 6.06 10.19
C THR A 74 -33.70 7.15 10.55
N ASN A 75 -34.80 7.28 9.81
CA ASN A 75 -35.78 8.35 10.00
C ASN A 75 -37.17 7.83 10.38
N THR A 76 -37.47 6.55 10.18
CA THR A 76 -38.82 6.00 10.34
C THR A 76 -38.84 4.76 11.25
N ILE A 77 -39.73 4.80 12.25
CA ILE A 77 -40.09 3.64 13.08
C ILE A 77 -41.56 3.29 12.83
N GLU A 78 -41.83 2.04 12.48
CA GLU A 78 -43.17 1.46 12.53
C GLU A 78 -43.48 1.02 13.96
N LEU A 79 -44.64 1.41 14.50
CA LEU A 79 -45.06 1.03 15.84
C LEU A 79 -46.43 0.36 15.84
N SER A 80 -46.51 -0.81 16.47
CA SER A 80 -47.77 -1.48 16.81
C SER A 80 -48.00 -1.49 18.31
N ILE A 81 -49.18 -1.04 18.74
CA ILE A 81 -49.57 -0.93 20.14
C ILE A 81 -50.84 -1.72 20.36
N VAL A 82 -50.91 -2.47 21.46
CA VAL A 82 -52.17 -3.06 21.94
C VAL A 82 -52.29 -2.81 23.44
N TRP A 83 -53.41 -2.25 23.88
CA TRP A 83 -53.76 -2.07 25.29
C TRP A 83 -54.87 -3.02 25.67
N ALA A 84 -54.64 -3.85 26.69
CA ALA A 84 -55.67 -4.61 27.36
C ALA A 84 -56.12 -3.87 28.63
N ILE A 85 -57.33 -3.32 28.56
CA ILE A 85 -57.92 -2.48 29.59
C ILE A 85 -58.77 -3.35 30.51
N HIS A 86 -58.32 -3.51 31.75
CA HIS A 86 -59.04 -4.17 32.83
C HIS A 86 -59.84 -3.16 33.67
N GLU A 87 -59.33 -1.94 33.78
CA GLU A 87 -59.95 -0.82 34.47
C GLU A 87 -59.47 0.50 33.85
N PHE A 88 -60.33 1.52 33.79
CA PHE A 88 -59.97 2.82 33.21
C PHE A 88 -60.56 4.01 33.98
N ASP A 89 -59.86 5.15 33.98
CA ASP A 89 -60.27 6.34 34.72
C ASP A 89 -61.64 6.86 34.26
N ARG A 90 -62.60 6.74 35.17
CA ARG A 90 -63.99 7.20 35.03
C ARG A 90 -64.10 8.68 34.71
N SER A 91 -63.13 9.49 35.14
CA SER A 91 -63.13 10.92 34.88
C SER A 91 -62.86 11.25 33.42
N LYS A 92 -62.04 10.45 32.73
CA LYS A 92 -61.73 10.58 31.31
C LYS A 92 -62.90 10.20 30.42
N LEU A 93 -63.84 9.40 30.92
CA LEU A 93 -64.99 8.86 30.18
C LEU A 93 -66.36 9.49 30.58
N ASP A 94 -66.38 10.51 31.45
CA ASP A 94 -67.58 11.12 32.06
C ASP A 94 -68.47 10.17 32.89
N PHE A 95 -67.95 9.00 33.27
CA PHE A 95 -68.62 8.05 34.18
C PHE A 95 -68.90 8.64 35.57
N ASN A 96 -68.21 9.71 35.97
CA ASN A 96 -68.48 10.43 37.22
C ASN A 96 -69.88 11.08 37.29
N SER A 97 -70.57 11.18 36.14
CA SER A 97 -71.94 11.69 36.05
C SER A 97 -73.01 10.59 36.12
N LEU A 98 -72.62 9.34 35.86
CA LEU A 98 -73.38 8.16 36.24
C LEU A 98 -73.47 8.12 37.77
N VAL A 99 -74.59 7.60 38.25
CA VAL A 99 -75.10 7.90 39.58
C VAL A 99 -74.11 7.39 40.64
N ASN A 100 -73.36 8.30 41.26
CA ASN A 100 -72.35 8.00 42.30
C ASN A 100 -72.86 7.07 43.42
N ASN A 101 -74.17 7.01 43.67
CA ASN A 101 -74.72 6.13 44.68
C ASN A 101 -74.67 4.65 44.24
N GLU A 102 -74.87 4.36 42.96
CA GLU A 102 -74.89 3.03 42.37
C GLU A 102 -73.48 2.45 42.31
N LEU A 103 -72.49 3.26 41.90
CA LEU A 103 -71.07 2.91 41.97
C LEU A 103 -70.62 2.64 43.42
N GLN A 104 -71.02 3.48 44.38
CA GLN A 104 -70.73 3.27 45.81
C GLN A 104 -71.41 2.02 46.38
N ASN A 105 -72.61 1.68 45.91
CA ASN A 105 -73.31 0.46 46.35
C ASN A 105 -72.59 -0.81 45.90
N ASP A 106 -71.85 -0.74 44.79
CA ASP A 106 -71.04 -1.83 44.26
C ASP A 106 -69.65 -1.89 44.88
N GLY A 107 -69.30 -0.92 45.73
CA GLY A 107 -67.98 -0.85 46.37
C GLY A 107 -66.90 -0.18 45.52
N ILE A 108 -67.28 0.47 44.40
CA ILE A 108 -66.38 1.24 43.55
C ILE A 108 -66.28 2.67 44.12
N GLU A 109 -65.21 2.93 44.88
CA GLU A 109 -64.95 4.20 45.56
C GLU A 109 -64.42 5.27 44.59
N SER A 110 -64.16 6.50 45.04
CA SER A 110 -63.70 7.60 44.16
C SER A 110 -62.30 7.44 43.58
N ASP A 111 -61.51 6.56 44.20
CA ASP A 111 -60.13 6.29 43.84
C ASP A 111 -60.00 5.09 42.89
N ASP A 112 -61.09 4.35 42.68
CA ASP A 112 -61.19 3.26 41.70
C ASP A 112 -61.56 3.81 40.31
N GLY A 113 -61.20 3.08 39.26
CA GLY A 113 -61.63 3.29 37.89
C GLY A 113 -62.96 2.61 37.57
N ALA A 114 -63.26 2.47 36.28
CA ALA A 114 -64.38 1.69 35.77
C ALA A 114 -63.85 0.33 35.32
N PRO A 115 -64.30 -0.78 35.93
CA PRO A 115 -63.86 -2.11 35.54
C PRO A 115 -64.36 -2.45 34.11
N ALA A 116 -63.62 -3.30 33.40
CA ALA A 116 -63.85 -3.62 31.99
C ALA A 116 -65.29 -4.06 31.69
N ASP A 117 -65.94 -4.75 32.62
CA ASP A 117 -67.33 -5.20 32.49
C ASP A 117 -68.34 -4.05 32.50
N LEU A 118 -68.10 -3.05 33.38
CA LEU A 118 -68.87 -1.82 33.39
C LEU A 118 -68.65 -1.02 32.10
N LEU A 119 -67.40 -0.97 31.61
CA LEU A 119 -67.05 -0.30 30.35
C LEU A 119 -67.77 -0.96 29.16
N ARG A 120 -67.70 -2.29 29.03
CA ARG A 120 -68.37 -3.07 27.97
C ARG A 120 -69.88 -2.82 27.93
N HIS A 121 -70.52 -2.83 29.09
CA HIS A 121 -71.95 -2.61 29.20
C HIS A 121 -72.39 -1.28 28.57
N TYR A 122 -71.57 -0.23 28.69
CA TYR A 122 -71.89 1.12 28.25
C TYR A 122 -71.20 1.55 26.95
N LEU A 123 -70.49 0.66 26.23
CA LEU A 123 -69.71 1.04 25.04
C LEU A 123 -70.54 1.77 23.97
N ASP A 124 -71.77 1.33 23.73
CA ASP A 124 -72.67 1.89 22.70
C ASP A 124 -73.51 3.09 23.22
N GLU A 125 -73.40 3.43 24.50
CA GLU A 125 -74.21 4.46 25.14
C GLU A 125 -73.55 5.85 25.07
N ASP A 126 -74.38 6.89 25.00
CA ASP A 126 -73.97 8.29 25.02
C ASP A 126 -74.61 8.98 26.25
N PHE A 127 -73.76 9.46 27.17
CA PHE A 127 -74.19 10.16 28.39
C PHE A 127 -74.47 11.66 28.21
N GLY A 128 -74.56 12.15 26.97
CA GLY A 128 -75.28 13.36 26.60
C GLY A 128 -74.54 14.68 26.79
N GLN A 129 -73.22 14.67 27.02
CA GLN A 129 -72.39 15.88 27.01
C GLN A 129 -71.56 16.05 25.72
N ASN A 130 -71.24 14.95 25.04
CA ASN A 130 -70.53 14.91 23.75
C ASN A 130 -71.29 13.95 22.83
N THR A 131 -71.35 14.18 21.53
CA THR A 131 -72.11 13.33 20.57
C THR A 131 -71.43 11.97 20.29
N GLN A 132 -70.55 11.52 21.18
CA GLN A 132 -69.72 10.32 21.04
C GLN A 132 -70.17 9.28 22.05
N THR A 133 -70.19 8.03 21.63
CA THR A 133 -70.40 6.88 22.52
C THR A 133 -69.19 6.71 23.48
N ILE A 134 -69.37 5.99 24.58
CA ILE A 134 -68.24 5.65 25.48
C ILE A 134 -67.14 4.91 24.72
N GLY A 135 -67.50 4.03 23.78
CA GLY A 135 -66.52 3.33 22.96
C GLY A 135 -65.69 4.26 22.07
N GLU A 136 -66.33 5.21 21.40
CA GLU A 136 -65.64 6.24 20.61
C GLU A 136 -64.73 7.12 21.48
N ARG A 137 -65.15 7.40 22.72
CA ARG A 137 -64.36 8.19 23.66
C ARG A 137 -63.17 7.41 24.22
N LEU A 138 -63.35 6.13 24.52
CA LEU A 138 -62.26 5.25 24.96
C LEU A 138 -61.18 5.16 23.88
N LEU A 139 -61.59 5.05 22.61
CA LEU A 139 -60.67 5.07 21.47
C LEU A 139 -59.96 6.43 21.33
N TYR A 140 -60.67 7.55 21.55
CA TYR A 140 -60.07 8.89 21.55
C TYR A 140 -59.02 9.08 22.65
N GLU A 141 -59.31 8.64 23.87
CA GLU A 141 -58.36 8.73 25.00
C GLU A 141 -57.14 7.82 24.77
N PHE A 142 -57.33 6.65 24.15
CA PHE A 142 -56.24 5.79 23.70
C PHE A 142 -55.36 6.49 22.67
N ASP A 143 -55.95 7.07 21.61
CA ASP A 143 -55.19 7.78 20.58
C ASP A 143 -54.41 8.97 21.16
N SER A 144 -55.07 9.78 22.00
CA SER A 144 -54.42 10.92 22.67
C SER A 144 -53.31 10.48 23.63
N GLY A 145 -53.48 9.35 24.32
CA GLY A 145 -52.47 8.77 25.19
C GLY A 145 -51.26 8.28 24.43
N VAL A 146 -51.47 7.62 23.29
CA VAL A 146 -50.42 7.16 22.38
C VAL A 146 -49.64 8.35 21.80
N GLU A 147 -50.32 9.38 21.28
CA GLU A 147 -49.66 10.60 20.77
C GLU A 147 -48.80 11.28 21.86
N THR A 148 -49.32 11.37 23.09
CA THR A 148 -48.60 11.97 24.21
C THR A 148 -47.36 11.17 24.59
N ALA A 149 -47.48 9.84 24.62
CA ALA A 149 -46.37 8.95 24.99
C ALA A 149 -45.23 8.96 23.96
N LEU A 150 -45.55 9.19 22.68
CA LEU A 150 -44.59 9.14 21.59
C LEU A 150 -44.04 10.50 21.18
N ALA A 151 -44.61 11.60 21.69
CA ALA A 151 -44.16 12.96 21.42
C ALA A 151 -42.68 13.21 21.78
N ALA A 152 -42.12 12.42 22.69
CA ALA A 152 -40.69 12.49 23.06
C ALA A 152 -39.77 11.72 22.09
N ILE A 153 -40.32 10.82 21.26
CA ILE A 153 -39.57 9.94 20.35
C ILE A 153 -39.65 10.46 18.91
N GLY A 154 -40.80 10.97 18.47
CA GLY A 154 -40.97 11.43 17.10
C GLY A 154 -42.32 12.06 16.82
N VAL A 155 -42.54 12.40 15.55
CA VAL A 155 -43.83 12.89 15.05
C VAL A 155 -44.65 11.70 14.57
N VAL A 156 -45.84 11.54 15.14
CA VAL A 156 -46.79 10.49 14.77
C VAL A 156 -47.44 10.80 13.42
N GLU A 157 -47.36 9.86 12.49
CA GLU A 157 -48.02 9.86 11.19
C GLU A 157 -48.78 8.54 10.96
N ASN A 158 -49.78 8.59 10.08
CA ASN A 158 -50.52 7.40 9.60
C ASN A 158 -51.16 6.51 10.69
N GLN A 159 -51.48 7.08 11.86
CA GLN A 159 -52.12 6.37 12.97
C GLN A 159 -53.49 5.79 12.57
N THR A 160 -53.65 4.49 12.81
CA THR A 160 -54.90 3.75 12.62
C THR A 160 -55.20 2.95 13.87
N SER A 161 -56.33 3.22 14.51
CA SER A 161 -56.72 2.58 15.77
C SER A 161 -58.08 1.89 15.70
N GLY A 162 -58.28 0.89 16.55
CA GLY A 162 -59.55 0.15 16.65
C GLY A 162 -59.56 -0.85 17.80
N TYR A 163 -60.66 -1.58 17.92
CA TYR A 163 -60.78 -2.68 18.90
C TYR A 163 -60.07 -3.94 18.40
N ALA A 164 -59.50 -4.68 19.33
CA ALA A 164 -58.83 -5.95 19.09
C ALA A 164 -59.48 -7.07 19.90
N ASP A 165 -59.44 -8.28 19.36
CA ASP A 165 -60.02 -9.49 19.99
C ASP A 165 -59.00 -10.21 20.89
N GLU A 166 -57.71 -9.90 20.78
CA GLU A 166 -56.65 -10.53 21.55
C GLU A 166 -55.44 -9.61 21.75
N ILE A 167 -54.62 -9.92 22.77
CA ILE A 167 -53.30 -9.33 22.99
C ILE A 167 -52.26 -10.43 23.20
N ASN A 168 -51.07 -10.26 22.63
CA ASN A 168 -49.97 -11.21 22.79
C ASN A 168 -48.91 -10.66 23.74
N GLN A 169 -48.83 -11.22 24.95
CA GLN A 169 -47.88 -10.80 25.98
C GLN A 169 -46.85 -11.90 26.21
N GLY A 170 -45.60 -11.65 25.78
CA GLY A 170 -44.51 -12.61 25.97
C GLY A 170 -44.76 -13.98 25.31
N GLY A 171 -45.50 -14.02 24.19
CA GLY A 171 -45.86 -15.26 23.48
C GLY A 171 -47.11 -15.96 24.01
N GLN A 172 -47.81 -15.38 24.99
CA GLN A 172 -49.12 -15.84 25.46
C GLN A 172 -50.23 -14.97 24.88
N ILE A 173 -51.19 -15.62 24.24
CA ILE A 173 -52.39 -14.95 23.71
C ILE A 173 -53.41 -14.84 24.84
N HIS A 174 -53.83 -13.62 25.13
CA HIS A 174 -54.93 -13.31 26.03
C HIS A 174 -56.11 -12.81 25.22
N GLU A 175 -57.26 -13.47 25.38
CA GLU A 175 -58.51 -13.12 24.71
C GLU A 175 -59.10 -11.84 25.33
N CYS A 176 -59.63 -10.99 24.47
CA CYS A 176 -60.31 -9.76 24.84
C CYS A 176 -61.77 -9.82 24.35
N SER A 177 -62.65 -9.04 24.96
CA SER A 177 -64.03 -8.93 24.50
C SER A 177 -64.52 -7.49 24.58
N SER A 178 -65.27 -7.08 23.57
CA SER A 178 -66.11 -5.87 23.60
C SER A 178 -67.60 -6.21 23.73
N ASP A 179 -67.97 -7.49 23.74
CA ASP A 179 -69.36 -7.95 23.84
C ASP A 179 -69.82 -8.02 25.30
N SER A 180 -70.90 -7.30 25.63
CA SER A 180 -71.52 -7.23 26.95
C SER A 180 -72.57 -8.32 27.23
N ALA A 181 -72.80 -9.24 26.28
CA ALA A 181 -73.78 -10.32 26.43
C ALA A 181 -73.18 -11.63 26.96
N THR A 182 -71.85 -11.79 26.88
CA THR A 182 -71.14 -13.07 27.10
C THR A 182 -70.01 -13.00 28.14
N ASP A 183 -69.83 -11.85 28.77
CA ASP A 183 -68.76 -11.52 29.71
C ASP A 183 -69.08 -11.88 31.17
N SER A 184 -70.36 -11.91 31.56
CA SER A 184 -70.76 -12.19 32.96
C SER A 184 -71.26 -13.63 33.24
N VAL A 185 -71.07 -14.09 34.48
CA VAL A 185 -71.68 -15.31 35.05
C VAL A 185 -73.21 -15.23 35.15
N TYR A 186 -73.77 -14.01 35.08
CA TYR A 186 -75.21 -13.76 35.15
C TYR A 186 -75.88 -13.66 33.76
N GLY A 187 -75.08 -13.64 32.68
CA GLY A 187 -75.52 -13.56 31.29
C GLY A 187 -76.00 -14.88 30.65
N ALA A 188 -76.37 -14.83 29.37
CA ALA A 188 -77.04 -15.95 28.67
C ALA A 188 -76.13 -17.15 28.39
N GLU A 189 -74.80 -16.99 28.46
CA GLU A 189 -73.81 -18.04 28.19
C GLU A 189 -73.00 -18.51 29.43
N ASN A 190 -73.25 -17.94 30.62
CA ASN A 190 -72.52 -18.19 31.89
C ASN A 190 -70.99 -18.14 31.72
N ALA A 191 -70.39 -16.95 31.82
CA ALA A 191 -68.94 -16.85 31.99
C ALA A 191 -68.44 -17.76 33.12
N ALA A 192 -67.21 -18.26 33.03
CA ALA A 192 -66.71 -19.29 33.94
C ALA A 192 -66.31 -18.75 35.32
N ILE A 193 -66.06 -17.45 35.44
CA ILE A 193 -65.49 -16.78 36.60
C ILE A 193 -66.26 -15.47 36.79
N ASN A 194 -66.66 -15.18 38.04
CA ASN A 194 -67.29 -13.91 38.42
C ASN A 194 -66.18 -12.89 38.73
N ASN A 195 -65.80 -12.08 37.73
CA ASN A 195 -64.74 -11.09 37.86
C ASN A 195 -64.96 -9.89 36.91
N ALA A 196 -65.37 -8.74 37.47
CA ALA A 196 -65.64 -7.51 36.73
C ALA A 196 -64.44 -6.95 35.91
N PHE A 197 -63.21 -7.39 36.18
CA PHE A 197 -62.02 -6.97 35.44
C PHE A 197 -61.71 -7.87 34.22
N GLN A 198 -62.44 -8.97 34.02
CA GLN A 198 -62.15 -9.99 33.01
C GLN A 198 -63.40 -10.31 32.17
N PRO A 199 -63.26 -10.64 30.87
CA PRO A 199 -62.07 -10.42 30.03
C PRO A 199 -61.72 -8.93 29.93
N PRO A 200 -60.51 -8.52 29.49
CA PRO A 200 -60.22 -7.11 29.21
C PRO A 200 -60.88 -6.63 27.91
N ILE A 201 -61.00 -5.31 27.74
CA ILE A 201 -61.26 -4.67 26.45
C ILE A 201 -59.92 -4.37 25.79
N CYS A 202 -59.70 -4.81 24.55
CA CYS A 202 -58.45 -4.52 23.85
C CYS A 202 -58.63 -3.45 22.76
N LEU A 203 -57.69 -2.50 22.76
CA LEU A 203 -57.55 -1.47 21.73
C LEU A 203 -56.18 -1.64 21.08
N SER A 204 -56.13 -1.55 19.75
CA SER A 204 -54.89 -1.62 18.99
C SER A 204 -54.69 -0.37 18.15
N SER A 205 -53.44 0.05 17.99
CA SER A 205 -53.02 1.11 17.07
C SER A 205 -51.82 0.65 16.25
N THR A 206 -51.77 1.05 14.98
CA THR A 206 -50.59 0.98 14.13
C THR A 206 -50.29 2.35 13.58
N LEU A 207 -49.04 2.81 13.70
CA LEU A 207 -48.62 4.15 13.28
C LEU A 207 -47.17 4.14 12.80
N GLU A 208 -46.79 5.22 12.11
CA GLU A 208 -45.41 5.50 11.71
C GLU A 208 -44.89 6.70 12.52
N LEU A 209 -43.66 6.61 13.03
CA LEU A 209 -42.97 7.68 13.74
C LEU A 209 -41.85 8.21 12.85
N ASN A 210 -41.93 9.49 12.51
CA ASN A 210 -40.80 10.19 11.92
C ASN A 210 -39.89 10.72 13.04
N LEU A 211 -38.67 10.20 13.10
CA LEU A 211 -37.64 10.57 14.07
C LEU A 211 -37.15 12.00 13.81
N ILE A 212 -36.82 12.72 14.88
CA ILE A 212 -36.39 14.11 14.80
C ILE A 212 -34.85 14.15 14.72
N ASP A 213 -34.26 13.84 13.55
CA ASP A 213 -32.87 14.14 13.07
C ASP A 213 -31.64 14.14 14.04
N THR A 214 -31.75 13.71 15.31
CA THR A 214 -30.71 13.91 16.34
C THR A 214 -30.21 12.65 17.03
N ASP A 215 -30.81 11.48 16.80
CA ASP A 215 -30.60 10.32 17.68
C ASP A 215 -29.52 9.35 17.19
N PHE A 216 -28.97 9.56 15.98
CA PHE A 216 -27.95 8.69 15.38
C PHE A 216 -26.51 9.23 15.43
N SER A 217 -26.25 10.35 16.14
CA SER A 217 -24.89 10.91 16.35
C SER A 217 -24.07 11.21 15.07
N ILE A 218 -24.68 11.24 13.89
CA ILE A 218 -24.02 11.56 12.62
C ILE A 218 -24.30 13.04 12.31
N GLY A 219 -23.25 13.85 12.21
CA GLY A 219 -23.39 15.30 11.99
C GLY A 219 -24.07 15.60 10.65
N SER A 220 -25.33 16.07 10.69
CA SER A 220 -26.05 16.43 9.47
C SER A 220 -25.62 17.81 8.96
N THR A 221 -24.90 17.81 7.83
CA THR A 221 -24.92 18.95 6.92
C THR A 221 -26.04 18.71 5.91
N GLY A 222 -26.74 19.75 5.43
CA GLY A 222 -28.00 19.62 4.68
C GLY A 222 -27.96 18.88 3.32
N SER A 223 -26.91 18.12 3.02
CA SER A 223 -26.74 17.21 1.88
C SER A 223 -26.50 15.73 2.26
N LEU A 224 -26.50 15.40 3.56
CA LEU A 224 -26.27 14.05 4.07
C LEU A 224 -27.48 13.13 3.77
N ASP A 225 -27.25 12.02 3.07
CA ASP A 225 -28.18 10.89 3.07
C ASP A 225 -27.85 10.00 4.27
N LEU A 226 -28.53 10.28 5.39
CA LEU A 226 -28.25 9.66 6.69
C LEU A 226 -28.38 8.14 6.64
N GLU A 227 -29.41 7.64 5.95
CA GLU A 227 -29.68 6.20 5.80
C GLU A 227 -28.56 5.51 5.02
N LYS A 228 -28.12 6.09 3.91
CA LYS A 228 -26.99 5.55 3.14
C LYS A 228 -25.69 5.56 3.93
N ALA A 229 -25.41 6.64 4.66
CA ALA A 229 -24.24 6.74 5.51
C ALA A 229 -24.27 5.67 6.62
N PHE A 230 -25.39 5.54 7.32
CA PHE A 230 -25.60 4.56 8.37
C PHE A 230 -25.43 3.13 7.86
N LYS A 231 -26.12 2.76 6.77
CA LYS A 231 -25.98 1.43 6.14
C LYS A 231 -24.53 1.15 5.73
N GLY A 232 -23.85 2.11 5.09
CA GLY A 232 -22.46 1.96 4.67
C GLY A 232 -21.49 1.76 5.84
N MET A 233 -21.67 2.49 6.94
CA MET A 233 -20.84 2.31 8.14
C MET A 233 -21.05 0.94 8.77
N LEU A 234 -22.30 0.48 8.91
CA LEU A 234 -22.58 -0.87 9.42
C LEU A 234 -21.92 -1.94 8.53
N ILE A 235 -22.00 -1.81 7.20
CA ILE A 235 -21.34 -2.73 6.26
C ILE A 235 -19.83 -2.76 6.46
N MET A 236 -19.19 -1.63 6.81
CA MET A 236 -17.76 -1.58 7.16
C MET A 236 -17.43 -2.16 8.55
N GLY A 237 -18.43 -2.65 9.29
CA GLY A 237 -18.27 -3.25 10.61
C GLY A 237 -18.49 -2.28 11.76
N ALA A 238 -19.09 -1.12 11.52
CA ALA A 238 -19.44 -0.22 12.61
C ALA A 238 -20.44 -0.86 13.57
N GLU A 239 -20.28 -0.54 14.85
CA GLU A 239 -21.28 -0.83 15.87
C GLU A 239 -21.87 0.50 16.34
N ILE A 240 -23.19 0.67 16.23
CA ILE A 240 -23.84 1.94 16.56
C ILE A 240 -24.88 1.71 17.66
N GLU A 241 -24.72 2.41 18.78
CA GLU A 241 -25.65 2.46 19.89
C GLU A 241 -26.65 3.61 19.68
N THR A 242 -27.93 3.27 19.75
CA THR A 242 -29.05 4.21 19.67
C THR A 242 -29.80 4.21 20.99
N ASP A 243 -30.05 5.40 21.52
CA ASP A 243 -30.73 5.61 22.80
C ASP A 243 -32.20 5.98 22.57
N PHE A 244 -33.10 5.40 23.38
CA PHE A 244 -34.53 5.74 23.39
C PHE A 244 -35.03 5.93 24.82
N THR A 245 -36.17 6.59 24.99
CA THR A 245 -36.84 6.69 26.29
C THR A 245 -38.24 6.12 26.19
N LEU A 246 -38.54 5.11 27.01
CA LEU A 246 -39.87 4.52 27.12
C LEU A 246 -40.68 5.30 28.16
N LEU A 247 -41.91 5.68 27.82
CA LEU A 247 -42.86 6.26 28.78
C LEU A 247 -43.87 5.20 29.23
N THR A 248 -44.00 5.03 30.55
CA THR A 248 -45.02 4.16 31.16
C THR A 248 -45.78 4.94 32.22
N THR A 249 -47.12 4.87 32.19
CA THR A 249 -47.99 5.58 33.13
C THR A 249 -48.29 4.71 34.37
N PRO A 250 -48.55 5.29 35.55
CA PRO A 250 -49.03 4.55 36.71
C PRO A 250 -50.32 3.77 36.41
N GLY A 251 -50.49 2.59 37.02
CA GLY A 251 -51.63 1.71 36.74
C GLY A 251 -51.47 0.89 35.44
N SER A 252 -50.29 0.91 34.82
CA SER A 252 -50.01 0.12 33.64
C SER A 252 -48.78 -0.77 33.76
N ILE A 253 -48.77 -1.85 32.99
CA ILE A 253 -47.56 -2.64 32.69
C ILE A 253 -47.32 -2.59 31.19
N GLY A 254 -46.11 -2.19 30.80
CA GLY A 254 -45.68 -2.09 29.42
C GLY A 254 -44.70 -3.21 29.05
N TYR A 255 -45.02 -3.96 28.01
CA TYR A 255 -44.13 -4.91 27.34
C TYR A 255 -43.63 -4.29 26.03
N TYR A 256 -42.35 -3.96 25.98
CA TYR A 256 -41.74 -3.26 24.84
C TYR A 256 -40.84 -4.22 24.06
N THR A 257 -40.99 -4.25 22.74
CA THR A 257 -40.10 -4.97 21.82
C THR A 257 -39.54 -3.99 20.80
N PHE A 258 -38.24 -4.11 20.50
CA PHE A 258 -37.57 -3.30 19.49
C PHE A 258 -36.90 -4.22 18.45
N SER A 259 -37.27 -4.03 17.18
CA SER A 259 -36.75 -4.75 16.03
C SER A 259 -35.85 -3.83 15.19
N PRO A 260 -34.67 -4.31 14.76
CA PRO A 260 -33.77 -3.55 13.88
C PRO A 260 -34.29 -3.50 12.43
N PRO A 261 -33.72 -2.65 11.57
CA PRO A 261 -33.99 -2.66 10.14
C PRO A 261 -33.46 -3.93 9.46
N ASP A 262 -33.89 -4.18 8.23
CA ASP A 262 -33.59 -5.40 7.50
C ASP A 262 -32.11 -5.63 7.15
N TYR A 263 -31.27 -4.61 7.28
CA TYR A 263 -29.82 -4.74 7.06
C TYR A 263 -29.03 -4.78 8.37
N ALA A 264 -29.68 -4.73 9.54
CA ALA A 264 -29.03 -4.70 10.84
C ALA A 264 -29.52 -5.82 11.78
N ASN A 265 -28.76 -6.02 12.86
CA ASN A 265 -29.06 -6.94 13.94
C ASN A 265 -28.74 -6.25 15.29
N ILE A 266 -29.46 -6.61 16.35
CA ILE A 266 -29.21 -6.09 17.69
C ILE A 266 -28.24 -7.03 18.41
N THR A 267 -27.10 -6.52 18.85
CA THR A 267 -26.08 -7.32 19.56
C THR A 267 -26.03 -7.06 21.05
N GLN A 268 -26.53 -5.91 21.49
CA GLN A 268 -26.61 -5.54 22.90
C GLN A 268 -27.81 -4.64 23.16
N VAL A 269 -28.37 -4.73 24.37
CA VAL A 269 -29.42 -3.83 24.87
C VAL A 269 -29.06 -3.29 26.26
N GLY A 270 -29.36 -2.02 26.50
CA GLY A 270 -29.22 -1.32 27.78
C GLY A 270 -30.55 -1.17 28.53
N GLY A 271 -30.54 -0.40 29.62
CA GLY A 271 -31.78 0.00 30.33
C GLY A 271 -32.56 -1.13 31.00
N GLY A 272 -31.92 -2.26 31.33
CA GLY A 272 -32.57 -3.40 31.99
C GLY A 272 -33.34 -4.35 31.05
N GLY A 273 -33.17 -4.19 29.74
CA GLY A 273 -33.75 -5.09 28.73
C GLY A 273 -33.00 -6.41 28.57
N ASN A 274 -33.59 -7.32 27.82
CA ASN A 274 -32.98 -8.59 27.42
C ASN A 274 -33.02 -8.75 25.89
N LEU A 275 -32.00 -9.41 25.33
CA LEU A 275 -32.03 -9.87 23.95
C LEU A 275 -32.97 -11.08 23.83
N GLY A 276 -34.01 -10.93 23.01
CA GLY A 276 -34.97 -11.96 22.67
C GLY A 276 -34.86 -12.40 21.21
N ALA A 277 -35.69 -13.37 20.84
CA ALA A 277 -35.89 -13.79 19.46
C ALA A 277 -37.39 -13.88 19.19
N ILE A 278 -37.83 -13.40 18.03
CA ILE A 278 -39.21 -13.57 17.56
C ILE A 278 -39.27 -14.87 16.75
N GLY A 279 -40.26 -15.72 17.01
CA GLY A 279 -40.39 -17.01 16.33
C GLY A 279 -40.52 -16.83 14.81
N GLY A 280 -39.58 -17.40 14.05
CA GLY A 280 -39.58 -17.31 12.59
C GLY A 280 -38.70 -16.20 12.01
N THR A 281 -37.98 -15.44 12.83
CA THR A 281 -36.95 -14.49 12.40
C THR A 281 -35.54 -14.98 12.73
N ASP A 282 -34.57 -14.60 11.91
CA ASP A 282 -33.14 -14.94 12.08
C ASP A 282 -32.34 -13.79 12.73
N TYR A 283 -33.02 -12.79 13.31
CA TYR A 283 -32.42 -11.62 13.96
C TYR A 283 -32.89 -11.47 15.42
N ALA A 284 -32.07 -10.83 16.23
CA ALA A 284 -32.35 -10.57 17.64
C ALA A 284 -33.16 -9.28 17.83
N VAL A 285 -34.01 -9.28 18.85
CA VAL A 285 -34.83 -8.13 19.24
C VAL A 285 -34.52 -7.70 20.67
N GLY A 286 -34.66 -6.43 20.98
CA GLY A 286 -34.61 -5.93 22.35
C GLY A 286 -35.97 -6.07 23.02
N GLN A 287 -36.01 -6.48 24.28
CA GLN A 287 -37.26 -6.62 25.05
C GLN A 287 -37.14 -6.01 26.44
N TRP A 288 -38.12 -5.21 26.84
CA TRP A 288 -38.21 -4.58 28.15
C TRP A 288 -39.59 -4.80 28.77
N GLU A 289 -39.63 -4.94 30.09
CA GLU A 289 -40.86 -5.00 30.88
C GLU A 289 -40.78 -3.89 31.95
N VAL A 290 -41.75 -2.97 31.91
CA VAL A 290 -41.89 -1.90 32.90
C VAL A 290 -43.23 -2.06 33.59
N ASN A 291 -43.22 -2.42 34.88
CA ASN A 291 -44.42 -2.69 35.66
C ASN A 291 -44.69 -1.57 36.66
N LEU A 292 -45.78 -0.83 36.46
CA LEU A 292 -46.26 0.26 37.32
C LEU A 292 -47.70 0.04 37.80
N LEU A 293 -48.21 -1.21 37.80
CA LEU A 293 -49.56 -1.53 38.25
C LEU A 293 -49.80 -1.04 39.70
N ASP A 294 -48.87 -1.33 40.61
CA ASP A 294 -48.94 -0.94 42.03
C ASP A 294 -48.16 0.35 42.36
N ALA A 295 -47.95 1.24 41.39
CA ALA A 295 -47.23 2.49 41.62
C ALA A 295 -47.94 3.35 42.69
N VAL A 296 -47.18 3.96 43.61
CA VAL A 296 -47.73 4.83 44.68
C VAL A 296 -47.80 6.30 44.24
N SER A 297 -47.02 6.67 43.23
CA SER A 297 -47.04 8.00 42.61
C SER A 297 -48.02 8.03 41.44
N SER A 298 -48.57 9.22 41.16
CA SER A 298 -49.40 9.51 39.98
C SER A 298 -48.58 10.07 38.81
N ASP A 299 -47.25 10.06 38.91
CA ASP A 299 -46.35 10.62 37.91
C ASP A 299 -45.89 9.52 36.94
N ASP A 300 -45.80 9.87 35.65
CA ASP A 300 -45.26 9.00 34.61
C ASP A 300 -43.78 8.69 34.84
N VAL A 301 -43.34 7.50 34.40
CA VAL A 301 -41.95 7.07 34.51
C VAL A 301 -41.32 7.01 33.12
N GLU A 302 -40.25 7.78 32.96
CA GLU A 302 -39.34 7.73 31.82
C GLU A 302 -38.24 6.68 32.06
N THR A 303 -38.18 5.66 31.21
CA THR A 303 -37.19 4.59 31.28
C THR A 303 -36.23 4.72 30.10
N PRO A 304 -34.98 5.19 30.32
CA PRO A 304 -33.98 5.25 29.27
C PRO A 304 -33.50 3.84 28.91
N ILE A 305 -33.48 3.54 27.61
CA ILE A 305 -33.03 2.29 27.03
C ILE A 305 -32.01 2.57 25.92
N SER A 306 -31.20 1.57 25.58
CA SER A 306 -30.30 1.65 24.44
C SER A 306 -30.27 0.33 23.67
N VAL A 307 -30.00 0.41 22.38
CA VAL A 307 -29.84 -0.74 21.49
C VAL A 307 -28.56 -0.56 20.68
N LYS A 308 -27.73 -1.60 20.62
CA LYS A 308 -26.52 -1.63 19.81
C LYS A 308 -26.76 -2.42 18.54
N LEU A 309 -26.52 -1.78 17.40
CA LEU A 309 -26.79 -2.26 16.06
C LEU A 309 -25.48 -2.59 15.34
N GLU A 310 -25.49 -3.73 14.64
CA GLU A 310 -24.43 -4.20 13.76
C GLU A 310 -25.02 -4.67 12.43
N HIS A 311 -24.21 -4.75 11.38
CA HIS A 311 -24.67 -5.24 10.08
C HIS A 311 -25.11 -6.70 10.10
N ARG A 312 -26.23 -6.99 9.43
CA ARG A 312 -26.78 -8.33 9.23
C ARG A 312 -26.20 -8.97 7.97
N ASN A 313 -25.22 -9.85 8.15
CA ASN A 313 -24.64 -10.64 7.07
C ASN A 313 -25.70 -11.39 6.24
N GLY A 314 -25.57 -11.33 4.92
CA GLY A 314 -26.50 -11.94 3.96
C GLY A 314 -27.71 -11.07 3.59
N SER A 315 -27.93 -9.94 4.29
CA SER A 315 -28.95 -8.97 3.90
C SER A 315 -28.60 -8.39 2.52
N ASP A 316 -29.58 -8.33 1.61
CA ASP A 316 -29.40 -7.84 0.23
C ASP A 316 -28.24 -8.47 -0.56
N ASN A 317 -27.79 -9.68 -0.21
CA ASN A 317 -26.58 -10.33 -0.74
C ASN A 317 -25.27 -9.56 -0.44
N THR A 318 -25.24 -8.85 0.69
CA THR A 318 -24.12 -8.09 1.25
C THR A 318 -23.62 -8.77 2.53
N ASN A 319 -22.31 -8.72 2.77
CA ASN A 319 -21.71 -9.13 4.04
C ASN A 319 -20.89 -7.95 4.60
N THR A 320 -20.67 -7.97 5.90
CA THR A 320 -19.77 -7.06 6.58
C THR A 320 -18.37 -7.21 5.99
N VAL A 321 -17.72 -6.09 5.70
CA VAL A 321 -16.35 -6.04 5.22
C VAL A 321 -15.43 -6.68 6.26
N PHE A 322 -14.56 -7.57 5.80
CA PHE A 322 -13.53 -8.18 6.63
C PHE A 322 -12.20 -8.06 5.90
N ILE A 323 -11.25 -7.38 6.52
CA ILE A 323 -9.89 -7.19 6.03
C ILE A 323 -8.94 -7.70 7.12
N PRO A 324 -8.05 -8.65 6.82
CA PRO A 324 -7.02 -9.08 7.77
C PRO A 324 -6.04 -7.95 8.12
N ASP A 325 -5.56 -7.93 9.36
CA ASP A 325 -4.61 -6.91 9.86
C ASP A 325 -3.30 -6.84 9.05
N ASP A 326 -2.90 -7.91 8.37
CA ASP A 326 -1.70 -7.99 7.54
C ASP A 326 -1.95 -7.71 6.04
N ALA A 327 -3.18 -7.34 5.67
CA ALA A 327 -3.53 -7.02 4.29
C ALA A 327 -2.97 -5.66 3.87
N LYS A 328 -2.64 -5.52 2.57
CA LYS A 328 -2.19 -4.24 2.01
C LYS A 328 -3.23 -3.14 2.21
N ALA A 329 -2.84 -2.12 2.95
CA ALA A 329 -3.64 -0.92 3.20
C ALA A 329 -3.33 0.18 2.19
N ILE A 330 -2.04 0.45 1.96
CA ILE A 330 -1.56 1.53 1.10
C ILE A 330 -0.57 1.00 0.07
N ASP A 331 -0.69 1.50 -1.16
CA ASP A 331 0.24 1.24 -2.25
C ASP A 331 0.95 2.54 -2.63
N LEU A 332 2.26 2.62 -2.38
CA LEU A 332 3.08 3.79 -2.61
C LEU A 332 3.80 3.65 -3.95
N SER A 333 3.62 4.62 -4.84
CA SER A 333 4.31 4.70 -6.12
C SER A 333 5.09 6.00 -6.19
N VAL A 334 6.40 5.89 -6.37
CA VAL A 334 7.34 7.00 -6.46
C VAL A 334 7.99 6.95 -7.83
N THR A 335 7.89 8.02 -8.61
CA THR A 335 8.60 8.15 -9.88
C THR A 335 9.62 9.27 -9.77
N LEU A 336 10.91 8.91 -9.77
CA LEU A 336 12.03 9.83 -9.81
C LEU A 336 12.44 10.07 -11.27
N ASP A 337 12.33 11.31 -11.73
CA ASP A 337 12.72 11.71 -13.08
C ASP A 337 14.12 12.33 -13.10
N LEU A 338 15.13 11.59 -13.61
CA LEU A 338 16.51 12.05 -13.76
C LEU A 338 16.87 12.44 -15.19
N ARG A 339 15.90 12.64 -16.09
CA ARG A 339 16.21 13.07 -17.47
C ARG A 339 16.98 14.39 -17.52
N ASP A 340 16.76 15.26 -16.53
CA ASP A 340 17.56 16.45 -16.24
C ASP A 340 18.03 16.39 -14.78
N GLU A 341 19.24 15.88 -14.54
CA GLU A 341 19.85 15.71 -13.20
C GLU A 341 20.02 17.06 -12.43
N SER A 342 19.98 18.20 -13.14
CA SER A 342 20.04 19.53 -12.53
C SER A 342 18.68 20.05 -12.03
N ALA A 343 17.59 19.44 -12.51
CA ALA A 343 16.21 19.81 -12.22
C ALA A 343 15.34 18.55 -12.08
N ALA A 344 15.85 17.53 -11.40
CA ALA A 344 15.16 16.29 -11.12
C ALA A 344 13.87 16.55 -10.34
N SER A 345 12.89 15.68 -10.52
CA SER A 345 11.60 15.79 -9.85
C SER A 345 11.06 14.43 -9.43
N ILE A 346 10.26 14.42 -8.37
CA ILE A 346 9.54 13.23 -7.90
C ILE A 346 8.05 13.44 -8.12
N ASP A 347 7.40 12.43 -8.68
CA ASP A 347 5.96 12.25 -8.66
C ASP A 347 5.63 11.16 -7.64
N PHE A 348 4.87 11.52 -6.62
CA PHE A 348 4.47 10.64 -5.53
C PHE A 348 2.98 10.37 -5.61
N VAL A 349 2.59 9.10 -5.57
CA VAL A 349 1.20 8.65 -5.56
C VAL A 349 1.02 7.63 -4.44
N ALA A 350 0.04 7.83 -3.57
CA ALA A 350 -0.38 6.85 -2.56
C ALA A 350 -1.80 6.38 -2.85
N GLY A 351 -1.98 5.09 -3.15
CA GLY A 351 -3.27 4.45 -3.30
C GLY A 351 -3.74 3.86 -1.98
N ILE A 352 -4.75 4.47 -1.36
CA ILE A 352 -5.33 4.04 -0.09
C ILE A 352 -6.51 3.11 -0.37
N SER A 353 -6.40 1.87 0.08
CA SER A 353 -7.44 0.85 -0.05
C SER A 353 -8.29 0.76 1.21
N HIS A 354 -7.67 0.83 2.39
CA HIS A 354 -8.36 0.91 3.68
C HIS A 354 -7.44 1.55 4.74
N LEU A 355 -8.05 1.98 5.85
CA LEU A 355 -7.42 2.52 7.05
C LEU A 355 -8.10 1.88 8.27
N ASP A 356 -7.34 1.50 9.30
CA ASP A 356 -7.87 0.94 10.55
C ASP A 356 -8.19 2.05 11.58
N ASP A 357 -8.82 1.67 12.69
CA ASP A 357 -9.20 2.58 13.77
C ASP A 357 -7.99 3.22 14.48
N GLU A 358 -6.95 2.45 14.76
CA GLU A 358 -5.71 2.92 15.39
C GLU A 358 -5.05 4.03 14.57
N LEU A 359 -4.91 3.85 13.25
CA LEU A 359 -4.34 4.85 12.36
C LEU A 359 -5.24 6.08 12.23
N MET A 360 -6.55 5.89 12.15
CA MET A 360 -7.51 7.01 12.12
C MET A 360 -7.42 7.86 13.39
N ASP A 361 -7.30 7.23 14.55
CA ASP A 361 -7.10 7.90 15.84
C ASP A 361 -5.75 8.64 15.88
N ASP A 362 -4.68 8.01 15.40
CA ASP A 362 -3.35 8.63 15.31
C ASP A 362 -3.33 9.84 14.36
N TRP A 363 -4.06 9.77 13.25
CA TRP A 363 -4.24 10.87 12.31
C TRP A 363 -5.22 11.94 12.83
N GLY A 364 -5.95 11.64 13.91
CA GLY A 364 -6.98 12.53 14.47
C GLY A 364 -8.18 12.70 13.55
N VAL A 365 -8.44 11.72 12.69
CA VAL A 365 -9.53 11.72 11.71
C VAL A 365 -10.65 10.80 12.21
N SER A 366 -11.84 11.36 12.45
CA SER A 366 -13.01 10.56 12.80
C SER A 366 -14.14 10.78 11.80
N LEU A 367 -14.64 9.69 11.20
CA LEU A 367 -15.86 9.70 10.39
C LEU A 367 -17.14 9.81 11.22
N LEU A 368 -17.04 9.67 12.54
CA LEU A 368 -18.17 9.75 13.48
C LEU A 368 -18.01 10.98 14.36
N ASN A 369 -19.06 11.81 14.42
CA ASN A 369 -19.02 13.09 15.15
C ASN A 369 -19.36 12.85 16.64
N ILE A 370 -18.39 12.33 17.38
CA ILE A 370 -18.26 12.45 18.85
C ILE A 370 -19.43 11.88 19.69
N SER A 371 -19.37 10.58 20.01
CA SER A 371 -19.75 10.02 21.32
C SER A 371 -19.18 8.60 21.47
N ASP A 372 -19.13 8.06 22.70
CA ASP A 372 -18.84 6.63 22.97
C ASP A 372 -19.89 5.68 22.33
N SER A 373 -20.87 6.22 21.60
CA SER A 373 -22.05 5.52 21.07
C SER A 373 -21.82 4.89 19.71
N ALA A 374 -20.67 5.04 19.05
CA ALA A 374 -20.40 4.35 17.81
C ALA A 374 -18.91 4.03 17.64
N THR A 375 -18.60 2.83 17.18
CA THR A 375 -17.25 2.37 16.84
C THR A 375 -17.19 2.05 15.36
N LEU A 376 -16.05 2.32 14.71
CA LEU A 376 -15.81 1.98 13.31
C LEU A 376 -14.41 1.35 13.21
N PRO A 377 -14.30 0.02 13.06
CA PRO A 377 -13.02 -0.68 13.16
C PRO A 377 -12.08 -0.41 11.99
N LEU A 378 -12.64 -0.11 10.81
CA LEU A 378 -11.88 0.24 9.62
C LEU A 378 -12.72 1.11 8.68
N VAL A 379 -12.03 1.80 7.79
CA VAL A 379 -12.60 2.57 6.70
C VAL A 379 -11.98 2.11 5.39
N THR A 380 -12.81 1.65 4.46
CA THR A 380 -12.35 1.29 3.12
C THR A 380 -12.29 2.51 2.20
N SER A 381 -11.74 2.33 1.00
CA SER A 381 -11.79 3.34 -0.07
C SER A 381 -13.21 3.81 -0.38
N ASP A 382 -14.20 2.91 -0.36
CA ASP A 382 -15.62 3.28 -0.48
C ASP A 382 -16.12 4.05 0.74
N GLY A 383 -15.62 3.73 1.94
CA GLY A 383 -15.86 4.50 3.17
C GLY A 383 -15.41 5.96 3.07
N ILE A 384 -14.20 6.19 2.53
CA ILE A 384 -13.69 7.55 2.28
C ILE A 384 -14.57 8.28 1.26
N ARG A 385 -14.97 7.60 0.18
CA ARG A 385 -15.92 8.16 -0.81
C ARG A 385 -17.28 8.46 -0.21
N LEU A 386 -17.80 7.58 0.64
CA LEU A 386 -19.04 7.79 1.39
C LEU A 386 -18.95 9.05 2.25
N ALA A 387 -17.86 9.20 3.02
CA ALA A 387 -17.65 10.38 3.86
C ALA A 387 -17.54 11.67 3.03
N TYR A 388 -16.81 11.62 1.92
CA TYR A 388 -16.62 12.76 1.02
C TYR A 388 -17.92 13.22 0.37
N HIS A 389 -18.65 12.31 -0.29
CA HIS A 389 -19.87 12.65 -1.04
C HIS A 389 -21.04 13.01 -0.15
N ASN A 390 -21.02 12.60 1.12
CA ASN A 390 -22.02 12.98 2.13
C ASN A 390 -21.60 14.16 3.02
N GLY A 391 -20.39 14.71 2.86
CA GLY A 391 -19.90 15.85 3.63
C GLY A 391 -19.71 15.56 5.13
N ILE A 392 -19.37 14.32 5.48
CA ILE A 392 -19.22 13.85 6.86
C ILE A 392 -17.89 14.32 7.47
N VAL A 393 -16.81 14.32 6.67
CA VAL A 393 -15.46 14.72 7.12
C VAL A 393 -14.78 15.62 6.10
N PRO A 394 -14.12 16.70 6.53
CA PRO A 394 -13.34 17.52 5.63
C PRO A 394 -12.05 16.77 5.24
N LEU A 395 -11.79 16.69 3.94
CA LEU A 395 -10.69 15.90 3.36
C LEU A 395 -9.28 16.43 3.67
N ASP A 396 -9.19 17.65 4.20
CA ASP A 396 -7.94 18.30 4.61
C ASP A 396 -7.29 17.59 5.81
N ALA A 397 -8.10 17.08 6.73
CA ALA A 397 -7.64 16.33 7.90
C ALA A 397 -6.76 15.12 7.50
N PHE A 398 -7.14 14.40 6.44
CA PHE A 398 -6.35 13.27 5.92
C PHE A 398 -5.04 13.72 5.27
N THR A 399 -5.07 14.77 4.44
CA THR A 399 -3.87 15.25 3.74
C THR A 399 -2.85 15.88 4.68
N ASP A 400 -3.31 16.52 5.76
CA ASP A 400 -2.45 17.15 6.76
C ASP A 400 -1.77 16.12 7.67
N ALA A 401 -2.41 14.98 7.92
CA ALA A 401 -1.86 13.89 8.73
C ALA A 401 -0.89 12.97 7.97
N PHE A 402 -1.00 12.91 6.64
CA PHE A 402 -0.19 11.99 5.82
C PHE A 402 1.33 12.34 5.90
N PRO A 403 2.22 11.39 6.24
CA PRO A 403 3.63 11.65 6.55
C PRO A 403 4.52 11.83 5.31
N ILE A 404 4.12 12.70 4.36
CA ILE A 404 4.84 12.90 3.09
C ILE A 404 6.27 13.42 3.29
N ASN A 405 6.51 14.19 4.34
CA ASN A 405 7.84 14.74 4.63
C ASN A 405 8.82 13.64 5.08
N ASP A 406 8.34 12.63 5.81
CA ASP A 406 9.16 11.51 6.25
C ASP A 406 9.50 10.60 5.06
N ILE A 407 8.53 10.34 4.17
CA ILE A 407 8.77 9.64 2.90
C ILE A 407 9.77 10.40 2.03
N ALA A 408 9.63 11.72 1.91
CA ALA A 408 10.56 12.56 1.14
C ALA A 408 11.97 12.53 1.72
N ALA A 409 12.11 12.48 3.05
CA ALA A 409 13.40 12.29 3.72
C ALA A 409 14.00 10.91 3.42
N GLY A 410 13.20 9.84 3.53
CA GLY A 410 13.62 8.49 3.19
C GLY A 410 14.07 8.33 1.74
N ILE A 411 13.34 8.94 0.79
CA ILE A 411 13.75 9.01 -0.62
C ILE A 411 15.04 9.81 -0.76
N SER A 412 15.15 10.97 -0.11
CA SER A 412 16.35 11.82 -0.13
C SER A 412 17.60 11.08 0.31
N ASP A 413 17.47 10.24 1.35
CA ASP A 413 18.55 9.41 1.86
C ASP A 413 18.89 8.26 0.90
N ALA A 414 17.87 7.61 0.32
CA ALA A 414 18.06 6.53 -0.65
C ALA A 414 18.72 6.99 -1.97
N VAL A 415 18.42 8.23 -2.41
CA VAL A 415 18.88 8.77 -3.70
C VAL A 415 20.07 9.72 -3.58
N GLY A 416 20.56 10.00 -2.37
CA GLY A 416 21.75 10.84 -2.17
C GLY A 416 21.61 12.29 -2.65
N SER A 417 20.43 12.92 -2.53
CA SER A 417 20.23 14.29 -3.01
C SER A 417 21.02 15.33 -2.20
N GLN A 418 21.41 16.45 -2.84
CA GLN A 418 22.16 17.55 -2.19
C GLN A 418 21.29 18.44 -1.28
N GLY A 419 20.48 17.81 -0.42
CA GLY A 419 19.53 18.46 0.48
C GLY A 419 18.20 17.70 0.55
N LEU A 420 17.39 18.05 1.55
CA LEU A 420 16.07 17.46 1.75
C LEU A 420 15.14 17.83 0.59
N ILE A 421 14.51 16.82 -0.01
CA ILE A 421 13.51 17.00 -1.05
C ILE A 421 12.29 17.70 -0.47
N THR A 422 11.87 18.80 -1.10
CA THR A 422 10.66 19.54 -0.70
C THR A 422 9.49 19.12 -1.60
N MET A 423 8.48 18.50 -1.00
CA MET A 423 7.23 18.13 -1.68
C MET A 423 6.25 19.30 -1.73
N ASN A 424 5.46 19.39 -2.79
CA ASN A 424 4.32 20.30 -2.85
C ASN A 424 3.15 19.76 -2.01
N ASP A 425 2.12 20.58 -1.81
CA ASP A 425 0.91 20.17 -1.09
C ASP A 425 0.28 18.94 -1.77
N ILE A 426 -0.12 17.98 -0.94
CA ILE A 426 -0.83 16.78 -1.39
C ILE A 426 -2.23 17.16 -1.82
N TYR A 427 -2.73 16.53 -2.88
CA TYR A 427 -4.12 16.63 -3.28
C TYR A 427 -4.74 15.27 -3.55
N TRP A 428 -6.05 15.21 -3.43
CA TRP A 428 -6.84 14.04 -3.77
C TRP A 428 -7.08 13.95 -5.27
N VAL A 429 -6.86 12.77 -5.84
CA VAL A 429 -7.14 12.48 -7.25
C VAL A 429 -8.63 12.15 -7.41
N ASN A 430 -9.29 12.89 -8.30
CA ASN A 430 -10.71 12.70 -8.58
C ASN A 430 -10.99 11.43 -9.39
N ASP A 431 -10.26 11.24 -10.49
CA ASP A 431 -10.38 10.07 -11.38
C ASP A 431 -8.96 9.62 -11.76
N ALA A 432 -8.57 8.43 -11.32
CA ALA A 432 -7.21 7.94 -11.43
C ALA A 432 -6.74 7.80 -12.89
N LEU A 433 -7.61 7.30 -13.77
CA LEU A 433 -7.26 7.08 -15.18
C LEU A 433 -7.09 8.38 -15.95
N SER A 434 -7.94 9.38 -15.67
CA SER A 434 -7.85 10.72 -16.26
C SER A 434 -6.61 11.48 -15.77
N ASP A 435 -6.13 11.15 -14.56
CA ASP A 435 -4.91 11.70 -13.97
C ASP A 435 -3.62 10.97 -14.43
N GLY A 436 -3.78 9.92 -15.25
CA GLY A 436 -2.68 9.17 -15.86
C GLY A 436 -2.19 7.97 -15.06
N LEU A 437 -2.91 7.54 -14.02
CA LEU A 437 -2.58 6.37 -13.22
C LEU A 437 -3.04 5.07 -13.92
N GLY A 438 -2.35 3.96 -13.66
CA GLY A 438 -2.62 2.65 -14.29
C GLY A 438 -3.81 1.89 -13.69
N THR A 439 -4.25 2.25 -12.49
CA THR A 439 -5.30 1.57 -11.73
C THR A 439 -6.54 2.44 -11.63
N ALA A 440 -7.73 1.87 -11.86
CA ALA A 440 -8.99 2.59 -11.72
C ALA A 440 -9.29 2.90 -10.24
N GLY A 441 -9.81 4.10 -9.96
CA GLY A 441 -10.12 4.57 -8.62
C GLY A 441 -10.17 6.10 -8.55
N GLY A 442 -9.94 6.65 -7.37
CA GLY A 442 -10.08 8.08 -7.07
C GLY A 442 -11.38 8.42 -6.31
N LEU A 443 -11.53 9.68 -5.91
CA LEU A 443 -12.68 10.14 -5.11
C LEU A 443 -14.01 10.10 -5.87
N ASN A 444 -13.99 10.34 -7.17
CA ASN A 444 -15.17 10.36 -8.04
C ASN A 444 -15.24 9.11 -8.91
N TYR A 445 -14.58 8.03 -8.49
CA TYR A 445 -14.77 6.72 -9.09
C TYR A 445 -16.27 6.37 -9.12
N VAL A 446 -16.73 5.76 -10.20
CA VAL A 446 -18.14 5.35 -10.37
C VAL A 446 -18.17 3.85 -10.57
N HIS A 447 -18.87 3.16 -9.67
CA HIS A 447 -19.09 1.72 -9.78
C HIS A 447 -19.91 1.39 -11.03
N GLY A 448 -19.56 0.26 -11.64
CA GLY A 448 -20.24 -0.27 -12.81
C GLY A 448 -21.20 -1.39 -12.43
N THR A 449 -21.12 -2.51 -13.16
CA THR A 449 -21.97 -3.69 -12.95
C THR A 449 -21.58 -4.52 -11.73
N ASP A 450 -20.47 -4.19 -11.08
CA ASP A 450 -19.98 -4.81 -9.86
C ASP A 450 -20.85 -4.45 -8.64
N CYS A 451 -21.38 -3.22 -8.61
CA CYS A 451 -22.36 -2.82 -7.60
C CYS A 451 -23.77 -3.26 -8.00
N THR A 452 -24.46 -3.95 -7.09
CA THR A 452 -25.81 -4.49 -7.35
C THR A 452 -26.94 -3.66 -6.76
N GLU A 453 -26.62 -2.46 -6.28
CA GLU A 453 -27.59 -1.49 -5.77
C GLU A 453 -28.59 -1.10 -6.86
N ASP A 454 -29.88 -1.05 -6.50
CA ASP A 454 -30.92 -0.59 -7.42
C ASP A 454 -30.75 0.92 -7.66
N ASN A 455 -30.38 1.28 -8.89
CA ASN A 455 -30.14 2.64 -9.31
C ASN A 455 -31.11 3.07 -10.43
N PRO A 456 -32.42 3.18 -10.12
CA PRO A 456 -33.46 3.40 -11.13
C PRO A 456 -33.36 4.76 -11.82
N PHE A 457 -32.64 5.71 -11.23
CA PHE A 457 -32.43 7.06 -11.76
C PHE A 457 -31.06 7.25 -12.43
N SER A 458 -30.22 6.21 -12.48
CA SER A 458 -28.87 6.26 -13.06
C SER A 458 -28.00 7.37 -12.48
N TYR A 459 -28.02 7.52 -11.15
CA TYR A 459 -27.07 8.37 -10.43
C TYR A 459 -25.66 7.78 -10.48
N ASP A 460 -24.64 8.63 -10.33
CA ASP A 460 -23.27 8.16 -10.20
C ASP A 460 -23.10 7.49 -8.81
N LEU A 461 -22.86 6.17 -8.82
CA LEU A 461 -22.64 5.39 -7.61
C LEU A 461 -21.16 5.46 -7.23
N HIS A 462 -20.81 6.41 -6.35
CA HIS A 462 -19.43 6.61 -5.90
C HIS A 462 -18.98 5.63 -4.81
N TYR A 463 -19.91 4.98 -4.15
CA TYR A 463 -19.68 3.91 -3.19
C TYR A 463 -20.83 2.92 -3.33
N CYS A 464 -20.58 1.65 -3.07
CA CYS A 464 -21.59 0.62 -3.21
C CYS A 464 -22.17 0.20 -1.85
N LEU A 465 -23.50 0.11 -1.71
CA LEU A 465 -24.15 -0.37 -0.48
C LEU A 465 -24.76 -1.77 -0.60
N GLN A 466 -24.76 -2.36 -1.81
CA GLN A 466 -25.42 -3.64 -2.06
C GLN A 466 -24.62 -4.58 -2.95
N GLY A 467 -24.44 -5.80 -2.47
CA GLY A 467 -23.81 -6.91 -3.18
C GLY A 467 -22.42 -7.25 -2.67
N PRO A 468 -21.69 -8.12 -3.38
CA PRO A 468 -20.39 -8.61 -2.94
C PRO A 468 -19.30 -7.53 -2.85
N THR A 469 -19.47 -6.39 -3.53
CA THR A 469 -18.52 -5.26 -3.53
C THR A 469 -19.00 -4.07 -2.70
N ALA A 470 -20.04 -4.26 -1.88
CA ALA A 470 -20.51 -3.19 -1.00
C ALA A 470 -19.39 -2.74 -0.05
N MET A 471 -19.17 -1.42 0.02
CA MET A 471 -18.14 -0.75 0.79
C MET A 471 -16.73 -1.36 0.60
N SER A 472 -16.40 -1.74 -0.62
CA SER A 472 -15.16 -2.44 -0.92
C SER A 472 -13.90 -1.57 -0.80
N ASN A 473 -12.77 -2.24 -0.62
CA ASN A 473 -11.41 -1.68 -0.71
C ASN A 473 -10.75 -1.92 -2.08
N GLN A 474 -11.51 -2.39 -3.08
CA GLN A 474 -10.95 -2.85 -4.36
C GLN A 474 -10.48 -1.70 -5.27
N TYR A 475 -11.09 -0.53 -5.15
CA TYR A 475 -10.81 0.65 -5.97
C TYR A 475 -10.22 1.76 -5.11
N PRO A 476 -8.88 1.90 -5.03
CA PRO A 476 -8.25 2.82 -4.09
C PRO A 476 -8.68 4.28 -4.32
N VAL A 477 -8.62 5.07 -3.26
CA VAL A 477 -8.59 6.53 -3.37
C VAL A 477 -7.13 6.97 -3.38
N PHE A 478 -6.79 7.96 -4.21
CA PHE A 478 -5.39 8.32 -4.41
C PHE A 478 -5.08 9.71 -3.88
N LEU A 479 -3.94 9.80 -3.20
CA LEU A 479 -3.24 11.04 -2.88
C LEU A 479 -2.08 11.20 -3.84
N ARG A 480 -1.87 12.41 -4.37
CA ARG A 480 -0.75 12.71 -5.26
C ARG A 480 -0.06 13.99 -4.84
N SER A 481 1.27 14.01 -4.95
CA SER A 481 2.09 15.20 -4.77
C SER A 481 3.28 15.13 -5.71
N THR A 482 3.80 16.29 -6.10
CA THR A 482 5.04 16.40 -6.87
C THR A 482 6.07 17.19 -6.08
N SER A 483 7.36 16.90 -6.27
CA SER A 483 8.42 17.68 -5.64
C SER A 483 8.65 19.01 -6.34
N GLN A 484 9.28 19.95 -5.62
CA GLN A 484 10.01 21.04 -6.28
C GLN A 484 11.23 20.48 -7.01
N PRO A 485 11.70 21.09 -8.12
CA PRO A 485 12.90 20.65 -8.81
C PRO A 485 14.12 20.67 -7.88
N PHE A 486 14.92 19.61 -7.92
CA PHE A 486 16.13 19.47 -7.10
C PHE A 486 17.29 18.88 -7.91
N SER A 487 18.51 18.97 -7.37
CA SER A 487 19.67 18.33 -7.99
C SER A 487 19.83 16.93 -7.44
N ALA A 488 19.82 15.95 -8.33
CA ALA A 488 20.12 14.56 -8.03
C ALA A 488 20.86 13.95 -9.20
N SER A 489 21.87 13.13 -8.91
CA SER A 489 22.63 12.46 -9.96
C SER A 489 22.55 10.95 -9.81
N LEU A 490 22.33 10.25 -10.92
CA LEU A 490 22.42 8.79 -10.97
C LEU A 490 23.78 8.32 -10.43
N VAL A 491 24.85 9.08 -10.72
CA VAL A 491 26.19 8.80 -10.21
C VAL A 491 26.17 8.77 -8.69
N GLN A 492 25.57 9.77 -8.04
CA GLN A 492 25.53 9.83 -6.58
C GLN A 492 24.70 8.67 -5.99
N ILE A 493 23.56 8.34 -6.61
CA ILE A 493 22.74 7.17 -6.22
C ILE A 493 23.58 5.89 -6.26
N LEU A 494 24.35 5.68 -7.33
CA LEU A 494 25.24 4.52 -7.45
C LEU A 494 26.34 4.58 -6.37
N LYS A 495 26.98 5.74 -6.16
CA LYS A 495 28.05 5.90 -5.16
C LYS A 495 27.61 5.60 -3.74
N ASP A 496 26.46 6.11 -3.32
CA ASP A 496 25.96 5.95 -1.96
C ASP A 496 25.48 4.53 -1.67
N ASN A 497 25.08 3.78 -2.70
CA ASN A 497 24.55 2.42 -2.56
C ASN A 497 25.57 1.32 -2.94
N PHE A 498 26.70 1.63 -3.59
CA PHE A 498 27.79 0.67 -3.83
C PHE A 498 28.81 0.68 -2.67
N GLY A 499 29.01 -0.48 -2.05
CA GLY A 499 29.89 -0.65 -0.89
C GLY A 499 31.33 -0.16 -1.10
N THR A 500 31.82 0.60 -0.12
CA THR A 500 33.15 1.22 -0.08
C THR A 500 34.27 0.19 0.12
N GLY A 501 34.74 -0.42 -0.98
CA GLY A 501 36.01 -1.16 -1.03
C GLY A 501 37.20 -0.27 -1.44
N ASP A 502 38.28 -0.88 -1.96
CA ASP A 502 39.47 -0.20 -2.52
C ASP A 502 39.17 0.76 -3.70
N LEU A 503 37.91 0.80 -4.16
CA LEU A 503 37.43 1.68 -5.24
C LEU A 503 36.89 3.02 -4.74
N ALA A 504 36.77 3.23 -3.43
CA ALA A 504 36.24 4.47 -2.85
C ALA A 504 37.04 5.72 -3.29
N GLU A 505 38.36 5.60 -3.40
CA GLU A 505 39.25 6.70 -3.84
C GLU A 505 39.01 7.10 -5.31
N TYR A 506 38.64 6.15 -6.17
CA TYR A 506 38.29 6.41 -7.56
C TYR A 506 36.88 6.98 -7.69
N VAL A 507 35.96 6.47 -6.86
CA VAL A 507 34.58 6.95 -6.77
C VAL A 507 34.52 8.45 -6.48
N ASP A 508 35.38 8.98 -5.61
CA ASP A 508 35.36 10.41 -5.27
C ASP A 508 35.72 11.35 -6.44
N VAL A 509 36.57 10.89 -7.38
CA VAL A 509 37.06 11.73 -8.51
C VAL A 509 36.25 11.57 -9.80
N ILE A 510 35.42 10.52 -9.89
CA ILE A 510 34.56 10.24 -11.04
C ILE A 510 33.44 11.28 -11.15
N GLN A 511 33.37 11.91 -12.31
CA GLN A 511 32.33 12.83 -12.74
C GLN A 511 31.34 12.13 -13.69
N GLU A 512 30.20 12.77 -13.94
CA GLU A 512 29.18 12.29 -14.89
C GLU A 512 29.75 12.05 -16.30
N SER A 513 30.57 12.99 -16.79
CA SER A 513 31.23 12.85 -18.09
C SER A 513 32.08 11.58 -18.17
N ASP A 514 32.78 11.23 -17.09
CA ASP A 514 33.65 10.06 -17.07
C ASP A 514 32.84 8.76 -17.12
N LEU A 515 31.72 8.69 -16.42
CA LEU A 515 30.83 7.52 -16.47
C LEU A 515 30.12 7.40 -17.81
N ARG A 516 29.72 8.54 -18.40
CA ARG A 516 29.19 8.58 -19.76
C ARG A 516 30.20 8.03 -20.76
N ASP A 517 31.44 8.51 -20.68
CA ASP A 517 32.54 8.09 -21.53
C ASP A 517 32.87 6.60 -21.31
N LEU A 518 32.88 6.14 -20.05
CA LEU A 518 33.05 4.74 -19.69
C LEU A 518 31.97 3.85 -20.32
N PHE A 519 30.69 4.19 -20.17
CA PHE A 519 29.61 3.41 -20.74
C PHE A 519 29.57 3.49 -22.28
N ASN A 520 29.91 4.66 -22.85
CA ASN A 520 30.06 4.82 -24.29
C ASN A 520 31.33 4.15 -24.84
N SER A 521 32.29 3.76 -24.00
CA SER A 521 33.44 2.94 -24.42
C SER A 521 33.06 1.51 -24.83
N GLY A 522 31.79 1.12 -24.64
CA GLY A 522 31.26 -0.22 -24.89
C GLY A 522 31.14 -1.07 -23.64
N ILE A 523 31.53 -0.54 -22.47
CA ILE A 523 31.33 -1.22 -21.18
C ILE A 523 29.85 -1.18 -20.81
N SER A 524 29.34 -2.31 -20.36
CA SER A 524 28.04 -2.42 -19.70
C SER A 524 28.19 -3.12 -18.35
N ILE A 525 27.35 -2.72 -17.40
CA ILE A 525 27.41 -3.21 -16.02
C ILE A 525 26.08 -3.88 -15.70
N GLU A 526 26.15 -5.08 -15.16
CA GLU A 526 25.03 -5.79 -14.56
C GLU A 526 25.35 -6.00 -13.08
N THR A 527 24.44 -5.63 -12.18
CA THR A 527 24.68 -5.71 -10.74
C THR A 527 23.39 -6.00 -9.99
N VAL A 528 23.49 -6.71 -8.88
CA VAL A 528 22.35 -6.98 -8.00
C VAL A 528 22.45 -6.02 -6.81
N LEU A 529 21.47 -5.12 -6.68
CA LEU A 529 21.34 -4.31 -5.47
C LEU A 529 20.44 -5.03 -4.45
N PRO A 530 20.88 -5.12 -3.19
CA PRO A 530 20.03 -5.63 -2.13
C PRO A 530 18.85 -4.68 -1.95
N GLY A 531 17.63 -5.20 -1.78
CA GLY A 531 16.43 -4.35 -1.72
C GLY A 531 16.25 -3.54 -0.43
N ASP A 532 17.07 -3.80 0.59
CA ASP A 532 16.96 -3.21 1.94
C ASP A 532 17.12 -1.69 1.99
N PHE A 533 17.71 -1.07 0.96
CA PHE A 533 17.82 0.39 0.87
C PHE A 533 16.44 1.11 0.80
N LEU A 534 15.38 0.41 0.39
CA LEU A 534 14.02 0.95 0.39
C LEU A 534 13.34 0.92 1.76
N ASP A 535 13.96 0.29 2.77
CA ASP A 535 13.36 0.15 4.09
C ASP A 535 13.20 1.48 4.82
N SER A 536 14.05 2.47 4.54
CA SER A 536 13.98 3.81 5.13
C SER A 536 12.86 4.68 4.54
N VAL A 537 12.27 4.30 3.40
CA VAL A 537 11.30 5.12 2.67
C VAL A 537 9.89 5.00 3.26
N ILE A 538 9.53 3.85 3.81
CA ILE A 538 8.22 3.60 4.42
C ILE A 538 8.32 3.94 5.92
N PRO A 539 7.74 5.04 6.40
CA PRO A 539 7.77 5.38 7.82
C PRO A 539 6.92 4.42 8.66
N ASP A 540 7.30 4.22 9.92
CA ASP A 540 6.61 3.34 10.89
C ASP A 540 5.16 3.77 11.18
N SER A 541 4.80 5.01 10.84
CA SER A 541 3.45 5.58 11.01
C SER A 541 2.48 5.21 9.90
N LEU A 542 2.91 4.45 8.89
CA LEU A 542 2.03 3.93 7.86
C LEU A 542 1.56 2.50 8.19
N PRO A 543 0.32 2.16 7.82
CA PRO A 543 -0.19 0.79 7.90
C PRO A 543 0.57 -0.11 6.91
N PRO A 544 0.32 -1.44 6.88
CA PRO A 544 0.95 -2.35 5.92
C PRO A 544 0.93 -1.80 4.49
N SER A 545 2.11 -1.40 3.99
CA SER A 545 2.29 -0.67 2.75
C SER A 545 3.28 -1.37 1.81
N GLU A 546 2.98 -1.35 0.53
CA GLU A 546 3.93 -1.71 -0.54
C GLU A 546 4.50 -0.45 -1.18
N LEU A 547 5.73 -0.54 -1.70
CA LEU A 547 6.41 0.57 -2.35
C LEU A 547 6.95 0.15 -3.71
N THR A 548 6.61 0.92 -4.74
CA THR A 548 7.21 0.86 -6.06
C THR A 548 7.97 2.15 -6.33
N LEU A 549 9.28 2.07 -6.52
CA LEU A 549 10.14 3.17 -6.94
C LEU A 549 10.52 2.97 -8.41
N GLU A 550 10.11 3.88 -9.28
CA GLU A 550 10.56 3.96 -10.67
C GLU A 550 11.57 5.10 -10.81
N ILE A 551 12.76 4.82 -11.33
CA ILE A 551 13.77 5.83 -11.67
C ILE A 551 13.86 5.92 -13.18
N ILE A 552 13.47 7.06 -13.75
CA ILE A 552 13.69 7.37 -15.16
C ILE A 552 15.15 7.81 -15.31
N LEU A 553 15.91 7.08 -16.12
CA LEU A 553 17.34 7.26 -16.32
C LEU A 553 17.66 8.59 -17.03
N PRO A 554 18.86 9.16 -16.79
CA PRO A 554 19.37 10.29 -17.56
C PRO A 554 19.51 9.96 -19.05
N ASN A 555 19.49 10.99 -19.91
CA ASN A 555 19.54 10.82 -21.37
C ASN A 555 20.86 10.24 -21.91
N TRP A 556 21.87 10.01 -21.07
CA TRP A 556 23.16 9.45 -21.43
C TRP A 556 23.33 7.97 -21.03
N VAL A 557 22.39 7.39 -20.27
CA VAL A 557 22.36 5.96 -19.87
C VAL A 557 21.06 5.31 -20.31
N LYS A 558 21.12 4.02 -20.60
CA LYS A 558 19.96 3.15 -20.82
C LYS A 558 20.20 1.79 -20.16
N THR A 559 19.15 1.00 -20.00
CA THR A 559 19.33 -0.42 -19.64
C THR A 559 19.93 -1.18 -20.82
N ILE A 560 20.52 -2.36 -20.56
CA ILE A 560 21.14 -3.17 -21.62
C ILE A 560 20.12 -3.55 -22.70
N ASP A 561 18.85 -3.75 -22.31
CA ASP A 561 17.73 -4.02 -23.22
C ASP A 561 17.19 -2.78 -23.95
N GLY A 562 17.76 -1.60 -23.69
CA GLY A 562 17.38 -0.33 -24.30
C GLY A 562 16.22 0.39 -23.61
N GLY A 563 15.89 0.01 -22.38
CA GLY A 563 14.91 0.70 -21.53
C GLY A 563 15.46 2.00 -20.94
N ASP A 564 14.56 2.89 -20.54
CA ASP A 564 14.85 4.20 -19.97
C ASP A 564 14.55 4.30 -18.47
N ARG A 565 14.25 3.18 -17.82
CA ARG A 565 13.77 3.15 -16.43
C ARG A 565 14.31 1.95 -15.65
N LEU A 566 14.44 2.15 -14.35
CA LEU A 566 14.68 1.11 -13.35
C LEU A 566 13.47 1.05 -12.42
N THR A 567 13.01 -0.15 -12.07
CA THR A 567 11.86 -0.34 -11.18
C THR A 567 12.31 -1.17 -9.98
N PHE A 568 12.02 -0.66 -8.78
CA PHE A 568 12.31 -1.30 -7.52
C PHE A 568 11.00 -1.52 -6.75
N GLU A 569 10.76 -2.74 -6.28
CA GLU A 569 9.52 -3.11 -5.61
C GLU A 569 9.81 -3.68 -4.22
N LYS A 570 9.06 -3.19 -3.24
CA LYS A 570 9.02 -3.72 -1.88
C LYS A 570 7.60 -4.20 -1.58
N SER A 571 7.45 -5.51 -1.41
CA SER A 571 6.19 -6.15 -1.02
C SER A 571 6.09 -6.31 0.49
N LEU A 572 4.89 -6.63 1.01
CA LEU A 572 4.69 -6.90 2.45
C LEU A 572 5.47 -8.11 2.97
N SER A 573 5.78 -9.08 2.11
CA SER A 573 6.33 -10.38 2.51
C SER A 573 7.84 -10.51 2.28
N ALA A 574 8.39 -9.72 1.37
CA ALA A 574 9.77 -9.76 0.96
C ALA A 574 10.15 -8.44 0.26
N THR A 575 11.39 -8.04 0.48
CA THR A 575 12.07 -7.05 -0.36
C THR A 575 12.87 -7.83 -1.41
N GLU A 576 12.61 -7.58 -2.69
CA GLU A 576 13.32 -8.29 -3.77
C GLU A 576 14.68 -7.64 -4.03
N ASP A 577 15.70 -8.47 -4.21
CA ASP A 577 16.98 -8.00 -4.76
C ASP A 577 16.76 -7.66 -6.24
N VAL A 578 17.29 -6.52 -6.69
CA VAL A 578 17.01 -6.00 -8.04
C VAL A 578 18.24 -6.10 -8.91
N GLU A 579 18.06 -6.73 -10.07
CA GLU A 579 19.06 -6.75 -11.15
C GLU A 579 19.04 -5.42 -11.90
N ILE A 580 20.09 -4.63 -11.71
CA ILE A 580 20.37 -3.42 -12.48
C ILE A 580 21.25 -3.78 -13.66
N SER A 581 20.85 -3.34 -14.84
CA SER A 581 21.66 -3.39 -16.05
C SER A 581 21.79 -1.99 -16.65
N LEU A 582 23.01 -1.51 -16.87
CA LEU A 582 23.30 -0.17 -17.37
C LEU A 582 24.29 -0.23 -18.53
N ALA A 583 24.02 0.57 -19.56
CA ALA A 583 24.87 0.76 -20.74
C ALA A 583 24.75 2.19 -21.27
N GLY A 584 25.73 2.59 -22.09
CA GLY A 584 25.75 3.90 -22.74
C GLY A 584 24.66 4.01 -23.79
N THR A 585 24.22 5.23 -24.10
CA THR A 585 23.23 5.42 -25.16
C THR A 585 23.80 5.13 -26.55
N ASP A 586 25.09 5.40 -26.75
CA ASP A 586 25.84 5.12 -27.99
C ASP A 586 27.17 4.41 -27.67
N PRO A 587 27.12 3.10 -27.32
CA PRO A 587 28.31 2.36 -26.95
C PRO A 587 29.16 2.04 -28.18
N TYR A 588 30.47 2.24 -28.05
CA TYR A 588 31.48 1.85 -29.04
C TYR A 588 31.35 0.36 -29.39
N ASP A 589 31.29 0.09 -30.70
CA ASP A 589 31.31 -1.27 -31.25
C ASP A 589 32.60 -1.51 -32.01
N TRP A 590 33.45 -2.39 -31.47
CA TRP A 590 34.71 -2.78 -32.09
C TRP A 590 34.53 -3.49 -33.44
N ARG A 591 33.33 -3.90 -33.84
CA ARG A 591 33.06 -4.58 -35.12
C ARG A 591 33.08 -3.64 -36.33
N THR A 592 33.83 -2.56 -36.22
CA THR A 592 34.14 -1.58 -37.27
C THR A 592 35.52 -1.81 -37.87
N ASN A 593 35.75 -1.28 -39.08
CA ASN A 593 37.08 -1.24 -39.68
C ASN A 593 37.78 0.05 -39.27
N ILE A 594 39.03 -0.05 -38.86
CA ILE A 594 39.91 1.11 -38.64
C ILE A 594 40.62 1.39 -39.97
N MET A 595 40.63 2.65 -40.38
CA MET A 595 41.24 3.07 -41.64
C MET A 595 42.26 4.18 -41.41
N ASP A 596 43.27 4.26 -42.27
CA ASP A 596 44.18 5.40 -42.31
C ASP A 596 43.54 6.60 -43.04
N ASP A 597 44.25 7.74 -43.06
CA ASP A 597 43.84 8.97 -43.77
C ASP A 597 43.57 8.76 -45.27
N ASP A 598 44.15 7.71 -45.87
CA ASP A 598 44.01 7.33 -47.27
C ASP A 598 42.90 6.29 -47.50
N ALA A 599 42.11 5.97 -46.46
CA ALA A 599 41.05 4.96 -46.43
C ALA A 599 41.53 3.51 -46.67
N ASN A 600 42.79 3.21 -46.38
CA ASN A 600 43.27 1.83 -46.33
C ASN A 600 42.90 1.20 -45.00
N ILE A 601 42.48 -0.06 -45.03
CA ILE A 601 42.09 -0.79 -43.82
C ILE A 601 43.35 -1.12 -43.02
N ILE A 602 43.45 -0.53 -41.83
CA ILE A 602 44.46 -0.86 -40.82
C ILE A 602 44.04 -2.15 -40.10
N CYS A 603 42.79 -2.16 -39.61
CA CYS A 603 42.22 -3.29 -38.89
C CYS A 603 40.80 -3.59 -39.33
N THR A 604 40.46 -4.87 -39.35
CA THR A 604 39.18 -5.41 -39.82
C THR A 604 38.19 -5.59 -38.68
N THR A 605 36.90 -5.73 -39.03
CA THR A 605 35.79 -5.98 -38.10
C THR A 605 35.88 -7.29 -37.28
N ILE A 606 36.88 -8.14 -37.50
CA ILE A 606 37.06 -9.42 -36.77
C ILE A 606 38.27 -9.39 -35.82
N GLN A 607 39.08 -8.33 -35.85
CA GLN A 607 40.29 -8.21 -35.05
C GLN A 607 39.98 -7.48 -33.74
N ARG A 608 39.77 -8.22 -32.64
CA ARG A 608 39.51 -7.64 -31.31
C ARG A 608 40.71 -6.87 -30.73
N THR A 609 41.93 -7.31 -31.05
CA THR A 609 43.16 -6.53 -30.83
C THR A 609 43.60 -5.93 -32.17
N CYS A 610 43.89 -4.62 -32.18
CA CYS A 610 44.46 -3.90 -33.31
C CYS A 610 45.73 -3.15 -32.86
N ILE A 611 46.87 -3.67 -33.30
CA ILE A 611 48.19 -3.08 -33.07
C ILE A 611 48.92 -3.09 -34.41
N THR A 612 49.52 -1.97 -34.77
CA THR A 612 50.38 -1.84 -35.94
C THR A 612 51.82 -1.59 -35.51
N SER A 613 52.77 -2.03 -36.32
CA SER A 613 54.19 -1.80 -36.07
C SER A 613 54.89 -1.44 -37.37
N THR A 614 55.68 -0.38 -37.36
CA THR A 614 56.57 0.02 -38.44
C THR A 614 58.00 0.03 -37.93
N MET A 615 58.95 -0.43 -38.75
CA MET A 615 60.36 -0.47 -38.39
C MET A 615 61.21 -0.15 -39.61
N GLU A 616 62.00 0.91 -39.53
CA GLU A 616 62.93 1.38 -40.53
C GLU A 616 64.35 1.33 -39.96
N LEU A 617 65.14 0.35 -40.41
CA LEU A 617 66.57 0.26 -40.14
C LEU A 617 67.33 0.78 -41.35
N ASP A 618 68.00 1.92 -41.21
CA ASP A 618 68.88 2.48 -42.22
C ASP A 618 70.34 2.13 -41.90
N VAL A 619 71.05 1.62 -42.90
CA VAL A 619 72.48 1.30 -42.80
C VAL A 619 73.20 2.12 -43.86
N SER A 620 73.78 3.24 -43.45
CA SER A 620 74.29 4.26 -44.37
C SER A 620 75.71 3.97 -44.85
N ALA A 621 76.54 3.29 -44.05
CA ALA A 621 77.89 2.88 -44.47
C ALA A 621 78.44 1.69 -43.68
N PHE A 622 79.20 0.82 -44.36
CA PHE A 622 80.06 -0.18 -43.75
C PHE A 622 81.50 0.05 -44.19
N ARG A 623 82.44 0.18 -43.24
CA ARG A 623 83.84 0.53 -43.51
C ARG A 623 84.78 -0.46 -42.84
N ILE A 624 85.72 -0.98 -43.61
CA ILE A 624 86.88 -1.70 -43.09
C ILE A 624 88.08 -0.76 -43.17
N ASN A 625 88.55 -0.30 -42.01
CA ASN A 625 89.66 0.62 -41.88
C ASN A 625 90.95 -0.15 -41.63
N GLU A 626 91.62 -0.56 -42.71
CA GLU A 626 92.82 -1.41 -42.67
C GLU A 626 94.00 -0.81 -41.87
N TRP A 627 94.20 0.51 -41.93
CA TRP A 627 95.34 1.16 -41.27
C TRP A 627 95.12 1.45 -39.79
N SER A 628 93.87 1.67 -39.38
CA SER A 628 93.47 1.83 -37.98
C SER A 628 92.97 0.54 -37.36
N GLN A 629 93.11 -0.59 -38.08
CA GLN A 629 92.70 -1.93 -37.65
C GLN A 629 91.27 -1.96 -37.07
N SER A 630 90.30 -1.34 -37.76
CA SER A 630 88.92 -1.23 -37.26
C SER A 630 87.88 -1.58 -38.31
N VAL A 631 86.73 -2.06 -37.85
CA VAL A 631 85.51 -2.19 -38.65
C VAL A 631 84.47 -1.23 -38.08
N SER A 632 83.82 -0.43 -38.93
CA SER A 632 82.72 0.44 -38.51
C SER A 632 81.46 0.30 -39.38
N LEU A 633 80.31 0.51 -38.74
CA LEU A 633 78.97 0.46 -39.31
C LEU A 633 78.22 1.72 -38.88
N ASP A 634 77.79 2.52 -39.85
CA ASP A 634 76.89 3.64 -39.62
C ASP A 634 75.45 3.15 -39.81
N PHE A 635 74.62 3.28 -38.78
CA PHE A 635 73.21 2.89 -38.85
C PHE A 635 72.31 3.84 -38.05
N ALA A 636 71.02 3.87 -38.42
CA ALA A 636 69.95 4.55 -37.73
C ALA A 636 68.73 3.62 -37.64
N LEU A 637 67.93 3.75 -36.58
CA LEU A 637 66.70 2.99 -36.40
C LEU A 637 65.55 3.94 -36.08
N ASP A 638 64.44 3.79 -36.78
CA ASP A 638 63.16 4.39 -36.43
C ASP A 638 62.11 3.28 -36.35
N ALA A 639 61.56 3.04 -35.17
CA ALA A 639 60.55 2.02 -34.95
C ALA A 639 59.35 2.63 -34.22
N GLU A 640 58.15 2.29 -34.67
CA GLU A 640 56.90 2.80 -34.12
C GLU A 640 55.92 1.64 -33.93
N VAL A 641 55.23 1.63 -32.79
CA VAL A 641 54.13 0.71 -32.49
C VAL A 641 52.91 1.52 -32.12
N SER A 642 51.82 1.39 -32.87
CA SER A 642 50.58 2.13 -32.66
C SER A 642 49.48 1.16 -32.23
N ILE A 643 48.93 1.39 -31.04
CA ILE A 643 47.88 0.57 -30.43
C ILE A 643 46.55 1.31 -30.61
N TYR A 644 45.56 0.65 -31.19
CA TYR A 644 44.22 1.21 -31.42
C TYR A 644 43.16 0.60 -30.50
N ARG A 645 43.18 -0.72 -30.35
CA ARG A 645 42.30 -1.45 -29.40
C ARG A 645 42.90 -2.77 -28.93
N VAL A 646 42.47 -3.25 -27.77
CA VAL A 646 43.00 -4.46 -27.14
C VAL A 646 41.87 -5.39 -26.71
N LEU A 647 42.00 -6.69 -27.00
CA LEU A 647 41.10 -7.73 -26.48
C LEU A 647 41.15 -7.76 -24.95
N ILE A 648 39.98 -7.77 -24.31
CA ILE A 648 39.87 -8.00 -22.87
C ILE A 648 39.49 -9.46 -22.60
N PRO A 649 40.35 -10.26 -21.95
CA PRO A 649 40.03 -11.63 -21.58
C PRO A 649 39.16 -11.63 -20.32
N LEU A 650 37.85 -11.37 -20.48
CA LEU A 650 36.90 -11.31 -19.35
C LEU A 650 36.91 -12.58 -18.49
N ASP A 651 37.16 -13.75 -19.11
CA ASP A 651 37.23 -15.05 -18.42
C ASP A 651 38.40 -15.15 -17.42
N GLU A 652 39.40 -14.28 -17.53
CA GLU A 652 40.56 -14.22 -16.65
C GLU A 652 40.41 -13.15 -15.55
N ILE A 653 39.38 -12.31 -15.62
CA ILE A 653 39.09 -11.26 -14.64
C ILE A 653 38.12 -11.83 -13.60
N ASP A 654 38.48 -11.74 -12.33
CA ASP A 654 37.60 -12.12 -11.22
C ASP A 654 36.44 -11.10 -11.12
N GLN A 655 35.34 -11.40 -11.80
CA GLN A 655 34.09 -10.66 -11.70
C GLN A 655 33.29 -11.30 -10.57
N GLY A 656 33.31 -10.68 -9.38
CA GLY A 656 32.67 -11.23 -8.19
C GLY A 656 31.20 -11.62 -8.39
N ASP A 657 30.62 -12.30 -7.39
CA ASP A 657 29.32 -12.98 -7.56
C ASP A 657 28.12 -12.05 -7.85
N THR A 658 28.19 -10.75 -7.52
CA THR A 658 27.04 -9.80 -7.58
C THR A 658 27.13 -8.75 -8.68
N THR A 659 28.30 -8.53 -9.28
CA THR A 659 28.51 -7.47 -10.27
C THR A 659 29.31 -8.03 -11.44
N ARG A 660 28.75 -7.93 -12.64
CA ARG A 660 29.34 -8.37 -13.90
C ARG A 660 29.60 -7.17 -14.79
N VAL A 661 30.76 -7.17 -15.43
CA VAL A 661 31.16 -6.13 -16.37
C VAL A 661 31.34 -6.77 -17.72
N ASN A 662 30.52 -6.38 -18.69
CA ASN A 662 30.50 -6.97 -20.02
C ASN A 662 31.23 -6.06 -20.99
N PHE A 663 32.37 -6.54 -21.51
CA PHE A 663 33.18 -5.81 -22.48
C PHE A 663 34.18 -6.67 -23.28
N GLU A 664 34.11 -6.65 -24.62
CA GLU A 664 34.92 -7.55 -25.46
C GLU A 664 36.28 -6.99 -25.91
N ALA A 665 36.34 -5.71 -26.26
CA ALA A 665 37.55 -5.09 -26.81
C ALA A 665 37.62 -3.61 -26.42
N ALA A 666 38.71 -3.24 -25.75
CA ALA A 666 38.99 -1.90 -25.26
C ALA A 666 39.50 -0.98 -26.37
N PRO A 667 38.78 0.10 -26.73
CA PRO A 667 39.39 1.18 -27.47
C PRO A 667 40.48 1.82 -26.61
N VAL A 668 41.50 2.36 -27.25
CA VAL A 668 42.60 3.02 -26.53
C VAL A 668 42.17 4.29 -25.80
N ASP A 669 41.08 4.92 -26.22
CA ASP A 669 40.45 6.01 -25.46
C ASP A 669 39.99 5.60 -24.06
N LEU A 670 39.62 4.33 -23.84
CA LEU A 670 39.33 3.83 -22.50
C LEU A 670 40.57 3.86 -21.59
N LEU A 671 41.76 3.59 -22.15
CA LEU A 671 43.03 3.72 -21.42
C LEU A 671 43.34 5.21 -21.15
N ARG A 672 43.08 6.11 -22.10
CA ARG A 672 43.20 7.56 -21.89
C ARG A 672 42.30 8.03 -20.75
N LEU A 673 41.06 7.54 -20.69
CA LEU A 673 40.12 7.83 -19.61
C LEU A 673 40.64 7.33 -18.26
N GLY A 674 41.15 6.09 -18.21
CA GLY A 674 41.76 5.53 -17.01
C GLY A 674 42.98 6.34 -16.52
N LEU A 675 43.83 6.80 -17.43
CA LEU A 675 45.00 7.64 -17.10
C LEU A 675 44.60 9.04 -16.63
N ASP A 676 43.57 9.63 -17.25
CA ASP A 676 43.04 10.93 -16.84
C ASP A 676 42.40 10.85 -15.44
N LEU A 677 41.58 9.83 -15.18
CA LEU A 677 41.02 9.55 -13.85
C LEU A 677 42.12 9.35 -12.80
N ALA A 678 43.14 8.56 -13.11
CA ALA A 678 44.25 8.32 -12.20
C ALA A 678 45.07 9.59 -11.92
N SER A 679 45.19 10.50 -12.88
CA SER A 679 45.87 11.79 -12.69
C SER A 679 45.13 12.76 -11.76
N ARG A 680 43.81 12.55 -11.58
CA ARG A 680 42.97 13.34 -10.68
C ARG A 680 42.99 12.84 -9.23
N LEU A 681 43.51 11.64 -9.00
CA LEU A 681 43.67 11.08 -7.64
C LEU A 681 44.68 11.88 -6.83
N ALA A 682 44.44 11.99 -5.51
CA ALA A 682 45.38 12.62 -4.59
C ALA A 682 46.73 11.87 -4.53
N GLU A 683 46.68 10.53 -4.61
CA GLU A 683 47.85 9.65 -4.69
C GLU A 683 47.64 8.68 -5.86
N PRO A 684 48.12 9.02 -7.08
CA PRO A 684 48.02 8.13 -8.23
C PRO A 684 48.76 6.82 -7.99
N LYS A 685 48.29 5.74 -8.62
CA LYS A 685 48.88 4.40 -8.43
C LYS A 685 50.29 4.33 -9.01
N THR A 686 51.24 3.89 -8.19
CA THR A 686 52.60 3.56 -8.63
C THR A 686 52.79 2.04 -8.64
N PHE A 687 53.38 1.55 -9.72
CA PHE A 687 53.87 0.19 -9.85
C PHE A 687 55.39 0.21 -9.70
N ASP A 688 55.90 -0.20 -8.54
CA ASP A 688 57.32 -0.31 -8.29
C ASP A 688 57.87 -1.67 -8.75
N ASP A 689 59.17 -1.75 -9.02
CA ASP A 689 59.89 -2.98 -9.37
C ASP A 689 59.34 -3.71 -10.60
N ILE A 690 59.06 -2.97 -11.69
CA ILE A 690 58.51 -3.52 -12.96
C ILE A 690 59.48 -4.47 -13.67
N GLY A 691 60.73 -4.52 -13.21
CA GLY A 691 61.75 -5.45 -13.66
C GLY A 691 63.05 -4.74 -14.03
N ASN A 692 64.03 -5.53 -14.46
CA ASN A 692 65.31 -5.07 -14.97
C ASN A 692 65.64 -5.82 -16.27
N ILE A 693 66.28 -5.16 -17.22
CA ILE A 693 66.73 -5.75 -18.50
C ILE A 693 67.94 -6.68 -18.35
N CYS A 694 68.59 -6.69 -17.19
CA CYS A 694 69.73 -7.55 -16.88
C CYS A 694 69.33 -8.97 -16.46
N ALA A 695 70.13 -9.95 -16.84
CA ALA A 695 70.09 -11.29 -16.26
C ALA A 695 70.82 -11.34 -14.90
N ASP A 696 70.44 -12.29 -14.04
CA ASP A 696 70.93 -12.44 -12.65
C ASP A 696 72.47 -12.56 -12.51
N ASP A 697 73.20 -12.85 -13.59
CA ASP A 697 74.64 -13.10 -13.61
C ASP A 697 75.49 -11.89 -14.07
N GLN A 698 74.87 -10.74 -14.34
CA GLN A 698 75.57 -9.55 -14.84
C GLN A 698 75.76 -8.48 -13.75
N ASP A 699 76.99 -7.97 -13.63
CA ASP A 699 77.42 -7.01 -12.60
C ASP A 699 77.59 -5.60 -13.19
N TYR A 700 76.57 -5.11 -13.89
CA TYR A 700 76.52 -3.73 -14.40
C TYR A 700 75.78 -2.82 -13.42
N SER A 701 76.19 -1.55 -13.31
CA SER A 701 75.54 -0.62 -12.38
C SER A 701 74.09 -0.32 -12.77
N VAL A 702 73.75 -0.48 -14.06
CA VAL A 702 72.37 -0.36 -14.56
C VAL A 702 71.48 -1.52 -14.05
N CYS A 703 72.07 -2.66 -13.69
CA CYS A 703 71.35 -3.81 -13.14
C CYS A 703 70.87 -3.59 -11.68
N GLU A 704 71.35 -2.54 -11.02
CA GLU A 704 70.86 -2.13 -9.68
C GLU A 704 69.70 -1.13 -9.76
N THR A 705 69.34 -0.66 -10.96
CA THR A 705 68.29 0.33 -11.19
C THR A 705 66.97 -0.38 -11.46
N ASN A 706 65.94 -0.11 -10.67
CA ASN A 706 64.59 -0.64 -10.88
C ASN A 706 63.72 0.40 -11.57
N LEU A 707 62.87 -0.07 -12.49
CA LEU A 707 61.86 0.78 -13.13
C LEU A 707 60.62 0.86 -12.26
N SER A 708 60.07 2.07 -12.13
CA SER A 708 58.74 2.32 -11.56
C SER A 708 57.86 3.03 -12.58
N LEU A 709 56.56 2.71 -12.58
CA LEU A 709 55.56 3.37 -13.42
C LEU A 709 54.56 4.07 -12.52
N LEU A 710 54.46 5.38 -12.67
CA LEU A 710 53.32 6.14 -12.18
C LEU A 710 52.20 6.04 -13.23
N PHE A 711 51.01 5.58 -12.85
CA PHE A 711 49.90 5.37 -13.77
C PHE A 711 49.19 6.70 -14.11
N THR A 712 49.88 7.56 -14.84
CA THR A 712 49.38 8.86 -15.34
C THR A 712 49.98 9.13 -16.73
N PRO A 713 49.44 10.08 -17.52
CA PRO A 713 50.01 10.41 -18.83
C PRO A 713 51.49 10.84 -18.76
N GLU A 714 51.84 11.64 -17.74
CA GLU A 714 53.22 12.06 -17.48
C GLU A 714 54.08 10.87 -17.02
N GLY A 715 53.55 10.03 -16.13
CA GLY A 715 54.24 8.84 -15.64
C GLY A 715 54.55 7.80 -16.72
N LEU A 716 53.67 7.58 -17.70
CA LEU A 716 53.97 6.73 -18.86
C LEU A 716 55.04 7.35 -19.77
N THR A 717 55.03 8.69 -19.91
CA THR A 717 56.03 9.41 -20.70
C THR A 717 57.40 9.28 -20.06
N ASP A 718 57.49 9.47 -18.74
CA ASP A 718 58.73 9.34 -17.97
C ASP A 718 59.23 7.88 -17.98
N PHE A 719 58.35 6.91 -17.72
CA PHE A 719 58.70 5.48 -17.77
C PHE A 719 59.25 5.07 -19.13
N SER A 720 58.68 5.57 -20.23
CA SER A 720 59.21 5.34 -21.58
C SER A 720 60.64 5.86 -21.70
N VAL A 721 60.91 7.09 -21.26
CA VAL A 721 62.26 7.70 -21.30
C VAL A 721 63.24 6.89 -20.45
N ASP A 722 62.85 6.52 -19.23
CA ASP A 722 63.68 5.75 -18.29
C ASP A 722 64.10 4.39 -18.88
N ILE A 723 63.20 3.70 -19.60
CA ILE A 723 63.55 2.47 -20.33
C ILE A 723 64.59 2.75 -21.43
N GLY A 724 64.43 3.82 -22.19
CA GLY A 724 65.37 4.20 -23.26
C GLY A 724 66.76 4.50 -22.72
N GLU A 725 66.84 5.20 -21.60
CA GLU A 725 68.09 5.49 -20.88
C GLU A 725 68.71 4.21 -20.30
N MET A 726 67.91 3.36 -19.65
CA MET A 726 68.35 2.08 -19.10
C MET A 726 68.97 1.17 -20.17
N ILE A 727 68.30 0.99 -21.32
CA ILE A 727 68.85 0.17 -22.41
C ILE A 727 70.12 0.81 -22.97
N THR A 728 70.15 2.14 -23.12
CA THR A 728 71.36 2.83 -23.57
C THR A 728 72.53 2.55 -22.63
N ASP A 729 72.35 2.72 -21.33
CA ASP A 729 73.39 2.48 -20.32
C ASP A 729 73.85 1.01 -20.31
N TYR A 730 72.92 0.06 -20.46
CA TYR A 730 73.25 -1.35 -20.59
C TYR A 730 74.14 -1.62 -21.81
N ILE A 731 73.81 -1.06 -22.97
CA ILE A 731 74.60 -1.24 -24.20
C ILE A 731 75.99 -0.62 -24.07
N HIS A 732 76.10 0.54 -23.42
CA HIS A 732 77.40 1.18 -23.16
C HIS A 732 78.26 0.36 -22.19
N GLN A 733 77.69 -0.15 -21.09
CA GLN A 733 78.41 -0.96 -20.12
C GLN A 733 78.80 -2.35 -20.68
N SER A 734 77.86 -3.01 -21.37
CA SER A 734 78.12 -4.28 -22.05
C SER A 734 79.19 -4.15 -23.15
N GLY A 735 79.16 -3.05 -23.92
CA GLY A 735 80.16 -2.76 -24.93
C GLY A 735 81.55 -2.49 -24.37
N ALA A 736 81.64 -1.82 -23.21
CA ALA A 736 82.91 -1.56 -22.52
C ALA A 736 83.57 -2.84 -21.98
N ASP A 737 82.78 -3.89 -21.76
CA ASP A 737 83.24 -5.17 -21.22
C ASP A 737 83.72 -6.18 -22.27
N ILE A 738 83.31 -6.03 -23.54
CA ILE A 738 83.73 -6.93 -24.63
C ILE A 738 85.25 -7.09 -24.75
N PRO A 739 86.08 -6.02 -24.68
CA PRO A 739 87.53 -6.17 -24.73
C PRO A 739 88.12 -6.96 -23.54
N ASN A 740 87.38 -7.09 -22.44
CA ASN A 740 87.82 -7.76 -21.23
C ASN A 740 87.45 -9.26 -21.19
N GLN A 741 86.70 -9.76 -22.20
CA GLN A 741 86.29 -11.16 -22.29
C GLN A 741 87.43 -12.07 -22.77
N GLU A 742 87.47 -13.31 -22.26
CA GLU A 742 88.44 -14.33 -22.68
C GLU A 742 88.25 -14.65 -24.17
N ASP A 743 89.34 -14.64 -24.95
CA ASP A 743 89.35 -14.82 -26.42
C ASP A 743 88.69 -13.70 -27.25
N SER A 744 88.48 -12.49 -26.70
CA SER A 744 87.99 -11.34 -27.49
C SER A 744 89.02 -10.86 -28.52
N PRO A 745 88.68 -10.80 -29.82
CA PRO A 745 89.56 -10.26 -30.86
C PRO A 745 89.54 -8.71 -30.93
N PHE A 746 88.88 -8.04 -29.99
CA PHE A 746 88.68 -6.59 -30.02
C PHE A 746 89.44 -5.88 -28.89
N GLY A 747 90.15 -4.80 -29.24
CA GLY A 747 90.88 -3.96 -28.30
C GLY A 747 90.06 -2.78 -27.76
N ARG A 748 89.03 -2.34 -28.49
CA ARG A 748 88.11 -1.26 -28.07
C ARG A 748 86.79 -1.32 -28.83
N VAL A 749 85.70 -1.03 -28.13
CA VAL A 749 84.38 -0.77 -28.70
C VAL A 749 84.06 0.72 -28.54
N ASP A 750 83.73 1.41 -29.62
CA ASP A 750 83.28 2.81 -29.57
C ASP A 750 81.77 2.88 -29.83
N LEU A 751 81.04 3.21 -28.77
CA LEU A 751 79.59 3.40 -28.73
C LEU A 751 79.23 4.83 -28.30
N SER A 752 80.18 5.76 -28.32
CA SER A 752 79.99 7.11 -27.75
C SER A 752 78.87 7.92 -28.39
N GLY A 753 78.49 7.61 -29.64
CA GLY A 753 77.34 8.20 -30.32
C GLY A 753 76.00 7.51 -30.04
N PHE A 754 76.00 6.27 -29.54
CA PHE A 754 74.81 5.44 -29.40
C PHE A 754 73.89 5.95 -28.29
N GLN A 755 72.63 6.23 -28.63
CA GLN A 755 71.59 6.61 -27.69
C GLN A 755 70.26 6.08 -28.21
N ILE A 756 69.47 5.43 -27.35
CA ILE A 756 68.09 5.08 -27.65
C ILE A 756 67.20 6.21 -27.12
N LYS A 757 66.39 6.78 -28.00
CA LYS A 757 65.37 7.77 -27.66
C LYS A 757 64.01 7.13 -27.78
N THR A 758 63.30 7.06 -26.68
CA THR A 758 61.94 6.53 -26.60
C THR A 758 60.96 7.68 -26.41
N LYS A 759 59.74 7.52 -26.91
CA LYS A 759 58.67 8.49 -26.72
C LYS A 759 57.32 7.81 -26.83
N VAL A 760 56.39 8.20 -25.96
CA VAL A 760 54.97 7.86 -26.08
C VAL A 760 54.21 9.09 -26.58
N ASP A 761 53.38 8.89 -27.60
CA ASP A 761 52.50 9.89 -28.19
C ASP A 761 51.04 9.45 -28.09
N GLY A 762 50.12 10.39 -28.24
CA GLY A 762 48.68 10.11 -28.20
C GLY A 762 48.15 9.80 -26.79
N LEU A 763 48.81 10.29 -25.73
CA LEU A 763 48.35 10.13 -24.33
C LEU A 763 47.41 11.25 -23.85
N GLY A 764 47.24 12.32 -24.64
CA GLY A 764 46.45 13.48 -24.25
C GLY A 764 45.28 13.73 -25.19
N GLY A 765 44.19 14.27 -24.63
CA GLY A 765 42.96 14.56 -25.35
C GLY A 765 42.05 13.34 -25.41
N LEU A 766 41.00 13.35 -24.60
CA LEU A 766 39.81 12.55 -24.87
C LEU A 766 38.98 13.34 -25.88
N ASP A 767 38.66 12.74 -27.02
CA ASP A 767 37.71 13.35 -27.94
C ASP A 767 36.29 13.24 -27.35
N GLN A 768 35.29 13.89 -27.97
CA GLN A 768 33.91 13.80 -27.46
C GLN A 768 33.30 12.40 -27.57
N ASP A 769 33.87 11.56 -28.43
CA ASP A 769 33.43 10.19 -28.69
C ASP A 769 34.59 9.24 -28.33
N ILE A 770 34.35 8.26 -27.46
CA ILE A 770 35.35 7.24 -27.10
C ILE A 770 35.42 6.20 -28.21
N GLY A 771 36.62 5.99 -28.77
CA GLY A 771 36.81 5.03 -29.84
C GLY A 771 38.27 4.62 -30.09
N ASP A 772 38.47 3.98 -31.24
CA ASP A 772 39.76 3.46 -31.69
C ASP A 772 40.26 4.19 -32.94
N ASP A 773 39.89 5.46 -33.11
CA ASP A 773 40.32 6.29 -34.24
C ASP A 773 41.78 6.77 -34.06
N ASP A 774 42.12 7.24 -32.87
CA ASP A 774 43.44 7.80 -32.54
C ASP A 774 44.27 6.82 -31.70
N PRO A 775 45.40 6.30 -32.21
CA PRO A 775 46.19 5.33 -31.47
C PRO A 775 47.04 5.97 -30.36
N ILE A 776 47.46 5.16 -29.38
CA ILE A 776 48.64 5.45 -28.57
C ILE A 776 49.85 4.90 -29.30
N THR A 777 50.84 5.76 -29.52
CA THR A 777 52.03 5.44 -30.30
C THR A 777 53.26 5.38 -29.40
N LEU A 778 53.96 4.25 -29.44
CA LEU A 778 55.25 4.03 -28.80
C LEU A 778 56.32 4.12 -29.89
N SER A 779 57.24 5.08 -29.79
CA SER A 779 58.32 5.27 -30.77
C SER A 779 59.70 5.07 -30.14
N VAL A 780 60.57 4.41 -30.88
CA VAL A 780 61.96 4.13 -30.53
C VAL A 780 62.86 4.59 -31.67
N LYS A 781 63.75 5.54 -31.37
CA LYS A 781 64.65 6.15 -32.33
C LYS A 781 66.10 6.02 -31.90
N ILE A 782 66.93 5.40 -32.74
CA ILE A 782 68.38 5.46 -32.64
C ILE A 782 68.84 6.46 -33.72
N PRO A 783 69.47 7.59 -33.34
CA PRO A 783 69.99 8.53 -34.32
C PRO A 783 71.08 7.86 -35.18
N GLU A 784 71.46 8.48 -36.30
CA GLU A 784 72.57 7.96 -37.11
C GLU A 784 73.87 7.96 -36.29
N VAL A 785 74.43 6.77 -36.05
CA VAL A 785 75.58 6.56 -35.18
C VAL A 785 76.58 5.61 -35.83
N GLU A 786 77.87 5.89 -35.65
CA GLU A 786 78.96 5.02 -36.07
C GLU A 786 79.26 4.01 -34.95
N PHE A 787 78.96 2.73 -35.20
CA PHE A 787 79.39 1.61 -34.35
C PHE A 787 80.75 1.12 -34.82
N LYS A 788 81.80 1.30 -34.00
CA LYS A 788 83.18 0.97 -34.39
C LYS A 788 83.83 -0.02 -33.43
N LEU A 789 84.44 -1.06 -34.00
CA LEU A 789 85.21 -2.08 -33.28
C LEU A 789 86.69 -2.02 -33.74
N ASP A 790 87.60 -1.81 -32.79
CA ASP A 790 89.05 -1.89 -33.00
C ASP A 790 89.51 -3.35 -32.78
N LEU A 791 90.27 -3.92 -33.72
CA LEU A 791 90.78 -5.29 -33.70
C LEU A 791 92.13 -5.37 -32.97
N ASP A 792 92.32 -6.35 -32.07
CA ASP A 792 93.57 -6.55 -31.29
C ASP A 792 94.56 -7.54 -31.95
N GLY A 793 94.51 -7.68 -33.28
CA GLY A 793 95.20 -8.74 -34.04
C GLY A 793 96.27 -8.28 -35.05
N ASN A 794 97.31 -9.09 -35.23
CA ASN A 794 98.37 -8.88 -36.22
C ASN A 794 97.85 -9.12 -37.66
N MET A 795 97.41 -8.06 -38.35
CA MET A 795 96.93 -8.07 -39.75
C MET A 795 97.93 -8.62 -40.80
N GLY A 796 99.16 -8.98 -40.41
CA GLY A 796 100.16 -9.58 -41.31
C GLY A 796 99.70 -10.88 -42.00
N GLU A 797 98.84 -11.68 -41.36
CA GLU A 797 98.30 -12.92 -41.96
C GLU A 797 97.18 -12.67 -42.99
N LEU A 798 96.58 -11.48 -42.95
CA LEU A 798 95.47 -11.05 -43.81
C LEU A 798 95.98 -10.62 -45.20
N LEU A 799 97.18 -10.05 -45.25
CA LEU A 799 97.91 -9.71 -46.49
C LEU A 799 98.45 -10.94 -47.24
N GLU A 800 98.55 -12.09 -46.57
CA GLU A 800 98.96 -13.38 -47.17
C GLU A 800 97.78 -14.17 -47.78
N GLY A 801 96.57 -13.63 -47.75
CA GLY A 801 95.39 -14.19 -48.42
C GLY A 801 94.64 -15.26 -47.63
N ASN A 802 94.91 -15.40 -46.32
CA ASN A 802 94.13 -16.28 -45.45
C ASN A 802 92.90 -15.54 -44.90
N THR A 803 91.76 -15.65 -45.59
CA THR A 803 90.50 -15.01 -45.18
C THR A 803 89.68 -15.86 -44.21
N SER A 804 90.21 -16.96 -43.66
CA SER A 804 89.47 -17.82 -42.75
C SER A 804 89.33 -17.25 -41.33
N SER A 805 90.03 -16.16 -41.00
CA SER A 805 89.99 -15.49 -39.69
C SER A 805 89.27 -14.12 -39.69
N LEU A 806 88.84 -13.62 -40.85
CA LEU A 806 87.91 -12.49 -40.92
C LEU A 806 86.50 -13.03 -40.74
N GLU A 807 86.15 -13.29 -39.49
CA GLU A 807 84.79 -13.67 -39.13
C GLU A 807 83.92 -12.41 -39.16
N LEU A 808 83.41 -12.04 -40.34
CA LEU A 808 82.22 -11.17 -40.47
C LEU A 808 81.08 -11.66 -39.57
N ASN A 809 81.04 -12.97 -39.30
CA ASN A 809 80.19 -13.59 -38.29
C ASN A 809 80.41 -13.00 -36.88
N PHE A 810 81.64 -12.69 -36.48
CA PHE A 810 81.92 -12.15 -35.14
C PHE A 810 81.50 -10.68 -35.00
N PHE A 811 81.69 -9.85 -36.03
CA PHE A 811 81.13 -8.47 -36.05
C PHE A 811 79.60 -8.50 -36.01
N ALA A 812 78.97 -9.36 -36.82
CA ALA A 812 77.53 -9.55 -36.80
C ALA A 812 77.03 -10.10 -35.46
N ASN A 813 77.78 -11.00 -34.82
CA ASN A 813 77.47 -11.53 -33.49
C ASN A 813 77.65 -10.46 -32.40
N ALA A 814 78.65 -9.58 -32.51
CA ALA A 814 78.86 -8.48 -31.58
C ALA A 814 77.77 -7.41 -31.73
N PHE A 815 77.42 -7.01 -32.96
CA PHE A 815 76.30 -6.11 -33.21
C PHE A 815 74.97 -6.71 -32.75
N ARG A 816 74.75 -8.01 -33.03
CA ARG A 816 73.56 -8.72 -32.56
C ARG A 816 73.55 -8.83 -31.03
N GLY A 817 74.68 -9.12 -30.40
CA GLY A 817 74.79 -9.26 -28.95
C GLY A 817 74.65 -7.94 -28.19
N LEU A 818 75.19 -6.85 -28.74
CA LEU A 818 75.22 -5.53 -28.09
C LEU A 818 74.04 -4.63 -28.42
N VAL A 819 73.48 -4.74 -29.63
CA VAL A 819 72.43 -3.82 -30.07
C VAL A 819 71.11 -4.55 -30.21
N VAL A 820 71.10 -5.69 -30.91
CA VAL A 820 69.84 -6.40 -31.21
C VAL A 820 69.30 -7.14 -29.98
N ASN A 821 70.12 -7.92 -29.28
CA ASN A 821 69.68 -8.72 -28.14
C ASN A 821 69.15 -7.85 -26.99
N PRO A 822 69.79 -6.72 -26.61
CA PRO A 822 69.26 -5.89 -25.53
C PRO A 822 67.96 -5.19 -25.92
N LEU A 823 67.80 -4.82 -27.20
CA LEU A 823 66.52 -4.33 -27.73
C LEU A 823 65.44 -5.43 -27.72
N VAL A 824 65.81 -6.68 -28.02
CA VAL A 824 64.89 -7.84 -27.92
C VAL A 824 64.53 -8.12 -26.46
N SER A 825 65.49 -8.14 -25.54
CA SER A 825 65.24 -8.32 -24.11
C SER A 825 64.38 -7.20 -23.54
N ALA A 826 64.57 -5.96 -23.99
CA ALA A 826 63.71 -4.84 -23.63
C ALA A 826 62.30 -4.97 -24.21
N ALA A 827 62.18 -5.42 -25.46
CA ALA A 827 60.89 -5.72 -26.06
C ALA A 827 60.17 -6.90 -25.37
N GLU A 828 60.92 -7.91 -24.91
CA GLU A 828 60.43 -9.03 -24.11
C GLU A 828 60.07 -8.60 -22.68
N LEU A 829 60.83 -7.68 -22.07
CA LEU A 829 60.51 -7.10 -20.75
C LEU A 829 59.26 -6.23 -20.82
N LEU A 830 59.14 -5.40 -21.86
CA LEU A 830 57.92 -4.65 -22.15
C LEU A 830 56.76 -5.58 -22.45
N GLY A 831 56.96 -6.58 -23.31
CA GLY A 831 55.94 -7.56 -23.66
C GLY A 831 55.49 -8.40 -22.47
N SER A 832 56.41 -8.83 -21.61
CA SER A 832 56.13 -9.64 -20.42
C SER A 832 55.56 -8.81 -19.27
N SER A 833 56.02 -7.57 -19.09
CA SER A 833 55.47 -6.62 -18.12
C SER A 833 54.06 -6.21 -18.51
N LEU A 834 53.83 -5.85 -19.78
CA LEU A 834 52.48 -5.61 -20.31
C LEU A 834 51.62 -6.88 -20.22
N SER A 835 52.22 -8.07 -20.44
CA SER A 835 51.49 -9.33 -20.35
C SER A 835 51.10 -9.76 -18.93
N ASN A 836 51.89 -9.31 -17.93
CA ASN A 836 51.72 -9.68 -16.52
C ASN A 836 50.99 -8.59 -15.71
N SER A 837 50.92 -7.36 -16.23
CA SER A 837 50.39 -6.20 -15.49
C SER A 837 49.06 -5.68 -16.06
N VAL A 838 48.76 -5.83 -17.37
CA VAL A 838 47.54 -5.21 -17.95
C VAL A 838 46.82 -6.08 -19.01
N VAL A 839 47.47 -7.02 -19.70
CA VAL A 839 46.86 -7.78 -20.81
C VAL A 839 47.32 -9.24 -20.76
N SER A 840 46.46 -10.25 -20.72
CA SER A 840 46.99 -11.64 -20.72
C SER A 840 47.76 -11.94 -22.01
N GLY A 841 48.85 -12.72 -21.90
CA GLY A 841 49.78 -13.05 -23.01
C GLY A 841 49.16 -13.77 -24.23
N SER A 842 47.83 -13.93 -24.25
CA SER A 842 47.05 -14.41 -25.39
C SER A 842 46.53 -13.29 -26.31
N GLY A 843 46.58 -12.02 -25.87
CA GLY A 843 46.04 -10.86 -26.60
C GLY A 843 47.01 -10.14 -27.55
N ILE A 844 48.32 -10.37 -27.43
CA ILE A 844 49.33 -9.80 -28.33
C ILE A 844 49.65 -10.84 -29.41
N THR A 845 48.98 -10.72 -30.56
CA THR A 845 49.39 -11.46 -31.76
C THR A 845 50.43 -10.60 -32.50
N TYR A 846 51.71 -10.90 -32.27
CA TYR A 846 52.75 -10.45 -33.21
C TYR A 846 52.45 -11.05 -34.60
N PRO A 847 52.75 -10.33 -35.70
CA PRO A 847 52.57 -10.88 -37.03
C PRO A 847 53.23 -12.26 -37.14
N SER A 848 52.51 -13.20 -37.78
CA SER A 848 52.93 -14.58 -37.96
C SER A 848 54.42 -14.67 -38.39
N PRO A 849 55.22 -15.60 -37.83
CA PRO A 849 56.58 -15.87 -38.29
C PRO A 849 56.68 -16.29 -39.77
N GLU A 850 55.55 -16.41 -40.46
CA GLU A 850 55.45 -16.67 -41.89
C GLU A 850 55.59 -15.43 -42.78
N ALA A 851 55.77 -14.22 -42.21
CA ALA A 851 56.40 -13.14 -42.96
C ALA A 851 57.82 -13.60 -43.34
N GLU A 852 58.11 -13.63 -44.65
CA GLU A 852 59.36 -14.13 -45.20
C GLU A 852 60.54 -13.75 -44.31
N SER A 853 61.38 -14.74 -43.98
CA SER A 853 62.66 -14.50 -43.32
C SER A 853 63.28 -13.28 -43.97
N THR A 854 63.46 -12.20 -43.23
CA THR A 854 64.24 -11.05 -43.71
C THR A 854 65.62 -11.59 -43.98
N SER A 855 65.84 -11.99 -45.23
CA SER A 855 67.15 -12.37 -45.72
C SER A 855 67.94 -11.07 -45.75
N ILE A 856 68.75 -10.85 -44.73
CA ILE A 856 69.79 -9.85 -44.78
C ILE A 856 70.81 -10.38 -45.79
N SER A 857 70.60 -10.05 -47.07
CA SER A 857 71.59 -10.28 -48.11
C SER A 857 72.53 -9.08 -48.13
N PHE A 858 73.76 -9.28 -47.69
CA PHE A 858 74.85 -8.36 -48.02
C PHE A 858 75.15 -8.52 -49.52
N SER A 859 74.59 -7.63 -50.35
CA SER A 859 75.15 -7.37 -51.67
C SER A 859 76.17 -6.25 -51.51
N GLY A 860 77.45 -6.57 -51.72
CA GLY A 860 78.53 -5.58 -51.74
C GLY A 860 78.40 -4.56 -52.86
#